data_AF-A0A1G7ECK1-F1
#
_entry.id   AF-A0A1G7ECK1-F1
#
_cell.length_a   1.000
_cell.length_b   1.000
_cell.length_c   1.000
_cell.angle_alpha   90.00
_cell.angle_beta   90.00
_cell.angle_gamma   90.00
#
_symmetry.space_group_name_H-M   'P 1'
#
loop_
_entity.id
_entity.type
_entity.pdbx_description
1 polymer ?
#
loop_
_entity_poly.entity_id
_entity_poly.type
_entity_poly.pdbx_seq_one_letter_code
_entity_poly.pdbx_strand_id
1 'polypeptide(L)'
;MADSLLNLKGVGPALVEKLARLEVHGIDDLLFLLPLRYEDHRTLSSIARLQAGEERSLQVRVVHCGEVSGGRGRKRFEALVQDASGQARLVWFHYRSAWLPKLVQPGRELLVHGVTRRFAGQVELLHPQIEAADRPFVPHILPVYPLTEGISQTQMRRLCQQAVALQADRLQSHLPATLRQTRQLLPLASAIRQLHQPDPASDLDALQHQCSPAHRTLIYEEFFYLQLGLGLRRRGQCALPGRAFQVSHRYTRALVALLPFKMTTAQRRVLGEIKRDLMAPAPMQRLLQGDVGSGKTLVALMAALVVIENACQAAVVAPTEILAEQHYRQFVFYLQQLGLRCALLTGSTRAKERRTLLQQLQDGQIHLLVGTHALFQPEVQFADLGLVVIDEQHRFGVQQRNLLRKKGRQPDVLVMTATPIPRTLSMTLYGDLALSVIDELPAGRQPIRTRIVFENKREQLYSFIEEKLRQGRQVYCVYPLVEESQKLDLTAATDACELLQRRFSPFRLALLHGQLPSADKDQVMCRFQAGDIDLLVATTVIEVGIDVPNASLMMIEHAERFGLAQLHQLRGRVGRGQHQSYCFLLPSPGCGAEARQRLQVIETHSDGFRIAEADLQLRGPGEFLGTRQAGLDHLRVANLLRDQPLLELARQDAFDFLAEHDILQPQFLPLRQRLQQLWGQRLELANVG
;
A
#
# COMPACT_ATOMS: atom_id res chain seq x y z
N MET A 1 26.83 20.20 -13.39
CA MET A 1 27.01 21.59 -12.92
C MET A 1 25.90 22.54 -13.36
N ALA A 2 25.09 22.23 -14.38
CA ALA A 2 24.03 23.13 -14.87
C ALA A 2 22.78 23.22 -13.95
N ASP A 3 22.52 22.21 -13.13
CA ASP A 3 21.27 22.09 -12.35
C ASP A 3 21.44 22.34 -10.83
N SER A 4 22.55 22.98 -10.45
CA SER A 4 22.81 23.30 -9.04
C SER A 4 21.83 24.36 -8.53
N LEU A 5 21.26 24.11 -7.34
CA LEU A 5 20.42 25.06 -6.61
C LEU A 5 21.12 26.41 -6.34
N LEU A 6 22.46 26.43 -6.33
CA LEU A 6 23.26 27.65 -6.14
C LEU A 6 23.13 28.64 -7.31
N ASN A 7 22.63 28.20 -8.47
CA ASN A 7 22.36 29.08 -9.61
C ASN A 7 21.11 29.97 -9.41
N LEU A 8 20.28 29.68 -8.40
CA LEU A 8 19.08 30.45 -8.09
C LEU A 8 19.43 31.67 -7.24
N LYS A 9 18.85 32.83 -7.59
CA LYS A 9 19.10 34.08 -6.89
C LYS A 9 18.54 34.01 -5.47
N GLY A 10 19.43 34.16 -4.48
CA GLY A 10 19.10 34.14 -3.06
C GLY A 10 19.25 32.77 -2.39
N VAL A 11 19.80 31.77 -3.11
CA VAL A 11 20.14 30.46 -2.53
C VAL A 11 21.61 30.42 -2.12
N GLY A 12 21.86 30.40 -0.81
CA GLY A 12 23.18 30.13 -0.24
C GLY A 12 23.31 28.69 0.28
N PRO A 13 24.51 28.27 0.72
CA PRO A 13 24.77 26.90 1.20
C PRO A 13 23.81 26.45 2.31
N ALA A 14 23.51 27.34 3.26
CA ALA A 14 22.59 27.06 4.36
C ALA A 14 21.13 26.84 3.91
N LEU A 15 20.73 27.40 2.76
CA LEU A 15 19.39 27.16 2.20
C LEU A 15 19.36 25.85 1.41
N VAL A 16 20.45 25.46 0.76
CA VAL A 16 20.59 24.15 0.10
C VAL A 16 20.44 23.02 1.11
N GLU A 17 21.06 23.11 2.28
CA GLU A 17 20.89 22.10 3.35
C GLU A 17 19.44 22.00 3.84
N LYS A 18 18.72 23.12 3.90
CA LYS A 18 17.29 23.13 4.29
C LYS A 18 16.38 22.54 3.21
N LEU A 19 16.68 22.80 1.93
CA LEU A 19 15.98 22.22 0.80
C LEU A 19 16.24 20.71 0.67
N ALA A 20 17.45 20.25 1.02
CA ALA A 20 17.78 18.83 1.06
C ALA A 20 16.92 18.06 2.09
N ARG A 21 16.41 18.71 3.15
CA ARG A 21 15.43 18.10 4.07
C ARG A 21 14.05 17.86 3.43
N LEU A 22 13.75 18.54 2.32
CA LEU A 22 12.58 18.31 1.47
C LEU A 22 12.91 17.38 0.29
N GLU A 23 14.06 16.69 0.33
CA GLU A 23 14.56 15.85 -0.77
C GLU A 23 14.81 16.62 -2.09
N VAL A 24 14.98 17.94 -2.00
CA VAL A 24 15.26 18.81 -3.14
C VAL A 24 16.78 18.99 -3.26
N HIS A 25 17.38 18.36 -4.27
CA HIS A 25 18.83 18.39 -4.49
C HIS A 25 19.24 19.19 -5.73
N GLY A 26 18.34 19.34 -6.71
CA GLY A 26 18.56 20.11 -7.93
C GLY A 26 17.40 21.03 -8.30
N ILE A 27 17.58 21.83 -9.35
CA ILE A 27 16.53 22.71 -9.90
C ILE A 27 15.37 21.87 -10.47
N ASP A 28 15.65 20.70 -11.06
CA ASP A 28 14.63 19.76 -11.51
C ASP A 28 13.70 19.35 -10.36
N ASP A 29 14.24 19.07 -9.17
CA ASP A 29 13.41 18.65 -8.03
C ASP A 29 12.46 19.78 -7.57
N LEU A 30 12.84 21.05 -7.74
CA LEU A 30 11.94 22.19 -7.50
C LEU A 30 10.82 22.29 -8.53
N LEU A 31 11.05 21.88 -9.79
CA LEU A 31 10.01 21.86 -10.82
C LEU A 31 8.96 20.77 -10.54
N PHE A 32 9.33 19.70 -9.85
CA PHE A 32 8.39 18.64 -9.48
C PHE A 32 7.91 18.74 -8.03
N LEU A 33 8.37 19.74 -7.25
CA LEU A 33 7.81 20.09 -5.95
C LEU A 33 6.47 20.81 -6.13
N LEU A 34 5.42 20.04 -6.40
CA LEU A 34 4.10 20.60 -6.70
C LEU A 34 3.44 21.28 -5.48
N PRO A 35 2.57 22.27 -5.70
CA PRO A 35 1.77 22.87 -4.63
C PRO A 35 0.85 21.83 -3.97
N LEU A 36 0.75 21.87 -2.64
CA LEU A 36 -0.20 21.05 -1.86
C LEU A 36 -1.64 21.51 -2.04
N ARG A 37 -1.83 22.82 -2.15
CA ARG A 37 -3.12 23.49 -2.34
C ARG A 37 -2.93 24.84 -3.02
N TYR A 38 -4.05 25.46 -3.35
CA TYR A 38 -4.09 26.76 -4.01
C TYR A 38 -5.01 27.71 -3.22
N GLU A 39 -4.52 28.91 -2.95
CA GLU A 39 -5.28 30.00 -2.33
C GLU A 39 -5.92 30.86 -3.43
N ASP A 40 -7.21 31.15 -3.29
CA ASP A 40 -7.96 31.94 -4.26
C ASP A 40 -7.89 33.44 -3.93
N HIS A 41 -7.07 34.17 -4.71
CA HIS A 41 -6.94 35.63 -4.62
C HIS A 41 -7.57 36.30 -5.84
N ARG A 42 -8.63 35.72 -6.42
CA ARG A 42 -9.26 36.29 -7.63
C ARG A 42 -10.28 37.38 -7.34
N THR A 43 -10.95 37.31 -6.19
CA THR A 43 -12.07 38.20 -5.84
C THR A 43 -11.77 39.01 -4.60
N LEU A 44 -12.04 40.32 -4.67
CA LEU A 44 -12.11 41.17 -3.49
C LEU A 44 -13.51 41.07 -2.88
N SER A 45 -13.56 40.77 -1.58
CA SER A 45 -14.80 40.86 -0.80
C SER A 45 -14.91 42.24 -0.15
N SER A 46 -16.13 42.66 0.16
CA SER A 46 -16.37 43.82 1.03
C SER A 46 -16.50 43.35 2.49
N ILE A 47 -16.13 44.18 3.45
CA ILE A 47 -16.15 43.87 4.88
C ILE A 47 -17.54 43.40 5.33
N ALA A 48 -18.62 44.03 4.82
CA ALA A 48 -19.99 43.67 5.18
C ALA A 48 -20.43 42.26 4.73
N ARG A 49 -19.78 41.68 3.70
CA ARG A 49 -20.12 40.36 3.16
C ARG A 49 -19.33 39.22 3.80
N LEU A 50 -18.42 39.54 4.72
CA LEU A 50 -17.56 38.54 5.37
C LEU A 50 -18.37 37.68 6.35
N GLN A 51 -18.40 36.37 6.10
CA GLN A 51 -18.87 35.37 7.05
C GLN A 51 -17.72 34.93 7.97
N ALA A 52 -18.02 34.35 9.13
CA ALA A 52 -16.99 33.87 10.05
C ALA A 52 -16.39 32.55 9.52
N GLY A 53 -15.06 32.44 9.51
CA GLY A 53 -14.33 31.25 9.08
C GLY A 53 -13.96 31.22 7.59
N GLU A 54 -14.34 32.23 6.81
CA GLU A 54 -13.93 32.35 5.41
C GLU A 54 -12.54 32.99 5.28
N GLU A 55 -11.76 32.55 4.29
CA GLU A 55 -10.51 33.19 3.90
C GLU A 55 -10.76 34.04 2.65
N ARG A 56 -10.57 35.36 2.74
CA ARG A 56 -10.90 36.31 1.66
C ARG A 56 -9.86 37.43 1.55
N SER A 57 -9.71 37.96 0.34
CA SER A 57 -8.95 39.19 0.05
C SER A 57 -9.85 40.42 0.17
N LEU A 58 -9.33 41.48 0.80
CA LEU A 58 -10.00 42.75 1.03
C LEU A 58 -9.08 43.89 0.60
N GLN A 59 -9.63 44.93 0.00
CA GLN A 59 -8.94 46.21 -0.18
C GLN A 59 -9.50 47.21 0.83
N VAL A 60 -8.65 47.69 1.73
CA VAL A 60 -9.07 48.49 2.88
C VAL A 60 -8.14 49.66 3.12
N ARG A 61 -8.67 50.75 3.68
CA ARG A 61 -7.90 51.91 4.13
C ARG A 61 -7.64 51.83 5.63
N VAL A 62 -6.41 52.06 6.05
CA VAL A 62 -6.04 52.10 7.47
C VAL A 62 -6.57 53.39 8.09
N VAL A 63 -7.40 53.26 9.13
CA VAL A 63 -7.94 54.39 9.88
C VAL A 63 -7.04 54.71 11.06
N HIS A 64 -6.71 53.70 11.85
CA HIS A 64 -5.89 53.83 13.04
C HIS A 64 -5.03 52.58 13.21
N CYS A 65 -3.82 52.73 13.71
CA CYS A 65 -2.95 51.59 14.03
C CYS A 65 -2.06 51.91 15.23
N GLY A 66 -1.76 50.89 16.05
CA GLY A 66 -0.92 51.07 17.23
C GLY A 66 -0.53 49.76 17.91
N GLU A 67 0.49 49.83 18.76
CA GLU A 67 0.84 48.76 19.68
C GLU A 67 -0.05 48.84 20.93
N VAL A 68 -0.76 47.76 21.22
CA VAL A 68 -1.56 47.62 22.43
C VAL A 68 -0.86 46.63 23.36
N SER A 69 -0.57 47.07 24.58
CA SER A 69 -0.03 46.21 25.63
C SER A 69 -1.16 45.41 26.28
N GLY A 70 -1.13 44.08 26.15
CA GLY A 70 -2.05 43.19 26.86
C GLY A 70 -1.62 42.96 28.32
N GLY A 71 -2.59 42.71 29.21
CA GLY A 71 -2.33 42.34 30.60
C GLY A 71 -1.47 41.07 30.66
N ARG A 72 -0.27 41.16 31.26
CA ARG A 72 0.87 40.20 31.24
C ARG A 72 2.03 40.53 30.26
N GLY A 73 2.17 41.77 29.78
CA GLY A 73 3.38 42.23 29.09
C GLY A 73 3.56 41.73 27.64
N ARG A 74 2.53 41.08 27.08
CA ARG A 74 2.49 40.72 25.66
C ARG A 74 2.00 41.92 24.84
N LYS A 75 2.86 42.43 23.96
CA LYS A 75 2.52 43.48 23.00
C LYS A 75 1.86 42.86 21.78
N ARG A 76 0.75 43.45 21.32
CA ARG A 76 0.12 43.11 20.04
C ARG A 76 -0.01 44.37 19.20
N PHE A 77 0.15 44.25 17.89
CA PHE A 77 -0.11 45.35 16.96
C PHE A 77 -1.52 45.21 16.44
N GLU A 78 -2.25 46.32 16.42
CA GLU A 78 -3.63 46.37 15.97
C GLU A 78 -3.81 47.49 14.97
N ALA A 79 -4.58 47.21 13.91
CA ALA A 79 -4.96 48.20 12.93
C ALA A 79 -6.48 48.15 12.70
N LEU A 80 -7.15 49.28 12.88
CA LEU A 80 -8.52 49.48 12.44
C LEU A 80 -8.49 49.88 10.97
N VAL A 81 -9.14 49.09 10.14
CA VAL A 81 -9.23 49.30 8.69
C VAL A 81 -10.69 49.46 8.29
N GLN A 82 -10.92 50.23 7.23
CA GLN A 82 -12.27 50.48 6.71
C GLN A 82 -12.32 50.33 5.19
N ASP A 83 -13.46 49.87 4.68
CA ASP A 83 -13.83 49.94 3.28
C ASP A 83 -15.13 50.76 3.12
N ALA A 84 -15.71 50.81 1.92
CA ALA A 84 -16.97 51.51 1.69
C ALA A 84 -18.19 50.87 2.39
N SER A 85 -18.04 49.66 2.96
CA SER A 85 -19.12 48.86 3.52
C SER A 85 -19.08 48.75 5.05
N GLY A 86 -17.92 48.95 5.69
CA GLY A 86 -17.78 48.87 7.15
C GLY A 86 -16.34 48.96 7.66
N GLN A 87 -16.15 48.53 8.90
CA GLN A 87 -14.86 48.52 9.59
C GLN A 87 -14.47 47.11 10.02
N ALA A 88 -13.18 46.80 9.97
CA ALA A 88 -12.60 45.55 10.45
C ALA A 88 -11.33 45.83 11.26
N ARG A 89 -10.99 44.90 12.15
CA ARG A 89 -9.79 44.97 12.99
C ARG A 89 -8.78 43.93 12.54
N LEU A 90 -7.54 44.35 12.30
CA LEU A 90 -6.42 43.46 12.00
C LEU A 90 -5.54 43.36 13.24
N VAL A 91 -5.22 42.15 13.68
CA VAL A 91 -4.45 41.93 14.92
C VAL A 91 -3.28 40.98 14.69
N TRP A 92 -2.09 41.37 15.15
CA TRP A 92 -0.89 40.55 15.14
C TRP A 92 -0.33 40.40 16.56
N PHE A 93 -0.29 39.17 17.07
CA PHE A 93 0.32 38.85 18.38
C PHE A 93 1.84 38.77 18.33
N HIS A 94 2.40 38.51 17.14
CA HIS A 94 3.81 38.40 16.85
C HIS A 94 4.08 39.07 15.50
N TYR A 95 4.83 40.17 15.51
CA TYR A 95 5.15 40.95 14.30
C TYR A 95 6.58 41.48 14.37
N ARG A 96 7.15 41.77 13.20
CA ARG A 96 8.45 42.45 13.10
C ARG A 96 8.24 43.95 13.32
N SER A 97 8.63 44.45 14.48
CA SER A 97 8.49 45.86 14.89
C SER A 97 9.10 46.87 13.92
N ALA A 98 10.11 46.46 13.14
CA ALA A 98 10.75 47.32 12.14
C ALA A 98 10.00 47.43 10.79
N TRP A 99 9.10 46.49 10.46
CA TRP A 99 8.46 46.39 9.14
C TRP A 99 6.97 46.71 9.17
N LEU A 100 6.22 46.10 10.09
CA LEU A 100 4.76 46.22 10.11
C LEU A 100 4.28 47.68 10.33
N PRO A 101 4.84 48.46 11.26
CA PRO A 101 4.45 49.87 11.46
C PRO A 101 4.85 50.81 10.32
N LYS A 102 5.78 50.39 9.44
CA LYS A 102 6.15 51.16 8.23
C LYS A 102 5.18 50.92 7.09
N LEU A 103 4.63 49.70 7.00
CA LEU A 103 3.68 49.33 5.96
C LEU A 103 2.27 49.80 6.31
N VAL A 104 1.85 49.56 7.55
CA VAL A 104 0.54 49.92 8.09
C VAL A 104 0.61 51.30 8.71
N GLN A 105 0.24 52.32 7.93
CA GLN A 105 0.17 53.72 8.39
C GLN A 105 -1.23 54.28 8.15
N PRO A 106 -1.74 55.16 9.03
CA PRO A 106 -3.04 55.79 8.82
C PRO A 106 -3.12 56.47 7.44
N GLY A 107 -4.23 56.27 6.74
CA GLY A 107 -4.48 56.80 5.41
C GLY A 107 -3.97 55.93 4.25
N ARG A 108 -3.11 54.93 4.47
CA ARG A 108 -2.68 54.01 3.41
C ARG A 108 -3.76 52.99 3.05
N GLU A 109 -3.79 52.62 1.78
CA GLU A 109 -4.60 51.51 1.28
C GLU A 109 -3.77 50.23 1.27
N LEU A 110 -4.36 49.17 1.80
CA LEU A 110 -3.74 47.86 1.94
C LEU A 110 -4.64 46.80 1.31
N LEU A 111 -4.00 45.84 0.66
CA LEU A 111 -4.61 44.58 0.34
C LEU A 111 -4.38 43.62 1.51
N VAL A 112 -5.46 43.09 2.06
CA VAL A 112 -5.44 42.26 3.26
C VAL A 112 -6.06 40.92 2.92
N HIS A 113 -5.34 39.83 3.19
CA HIS A 113 -5.85 38.48 3.01
C HIS A 113 -5.71 37.69 4.31
N GLY A 114 -6.79 37.03 4.72
CA GLY A 114 -6.74 36.13 5.87
C GLY A 114 -8.11 35.64 6.28
N VAL A 115 -8.10 34.79 7.31
CA VAL A 115 -9.32 34.17 7.85
C VAL A 115 -10.07 35.19 8.70
N THR A 116 -11.35 35.37 8.38
CA THR A 116 -12.24 36.28 9.08
C THR A 116 -12.81 35.63 10.32
N ARG A 117 -12.80 36.38 11.43
CA ARG A 117 -13.48 36.02 12.67
C ARG A 117 -14.46 37.12 13.03
N ARG A 118 -15.50 36.75 13.78
CA ARG A 118 -16.39 37.72 14.42
C ARG A 118 -16.18 37.62 15.92
N PHE A 119 -15.72 38.71 16.53
CA PHE A 119 -15.53 38.80 17.97
C PHE A 119 -16.21 40.07 18.49
N ALA A 120 -17.05 39.92 19.52
CA ALA A 120 -17.85 41.01 20.09
C ALA A 120 -18.65 41.84 19.05
N GLY A 121 -19.15 41.20 17.99
CA GLY A 121 -19.94 41.85 16.93
C GLY A 121 -19.11 42.58 15.85
N GLN A 122 -17.78 42.62 15.96
CA GLN A 122 -16.88 43.21 14.97
C GLN A 122 -16.14 42.13 14.17
N VAL A 123 -15.81 42.45 12.91
CA VAL A 123 -14.99 41.57 12.08
C VAL A 123 -13.52 41.77 12.44
N GLU A 124 -12.83 40.67 12.74
CA GLU A 124 -11.43 40.64 13.12
C GLU A 124 -10.67 39.63 12.26
N LEU A 125 -9.48 40.02 11.77
CA LEU A 125 -8.56 39.13 11.08
C LEU A 125 -7.29 39.00 11.92
N LEU A 126 -6.94 37.77 12.27
CA LEU A 126 -5.75 37.46 13.06
C LEU A 126 -4.60 37.07 12.14
N HIS A 127 -3.46 37.73 12.30
CA HIS A 127 -2.26 37.55 11.47
C HIS A 127 -2.52 37.55 9.95
N PRO A 128 -3.30 38.51 9.40
CA PRO A 128 -3.53 38.55 7.96
C PRO A 128 -2.23 38.88 7.21
N GLN A 129 -2.14 38.36 5.98
CA GLN A 129 -1.14 38.78 5.02
C GLN A 129 -1.53 40.16 4.49
N ILE A 130 -0.56 41.06 4.40
CA ILE A 130 -0.81 42.44 3.96
C ILE A 130 0.19 42.86 2.89
N GLU A 131 -0.33 43.53 1.88
CA GLU A 131 0.44 44.13 0.79
C GLU A 131 0.00 45.58 0.58
N ALA A 132 0.91 46.43 0.12
CA ALA A 132 0.55 47.81 -0.21
C ALA A 132 -0.30 47.82 -1.49
N ALA A 133 -1.43 48.53 -1.49
CA ALA A 133 -2.29 48.65 -2.68
C ALA A 133 -1.77 49.69 -3.68
N ASP A 134 -0.44 49.81 -3.84
CA ASP A 134 0.22 50.78 -4.72
C ASP A 134 0.02 50.45 -6.22
N ARG A 135 -0.43 49.24 -6.51
CA ARG A 135 -0.71 48.72 -7.85
C ARG A 135 -2.16 48.26 -7.96
N PRO A 136 -2.77 48.32 -9.15
CA PRO A 136 -4.10 47.77 -9.35
C PRO A 136 -4.12 46.30 -8.95
N PHE A 137 -5.20 45.89 -8.26
CA PHE A 137 -5.41 44.50 -7.88
C PHE A 137 -5.39 43.61 -9.12
N VAL A 138 -4.47 42.64 -9.13
CA VAL A 138 -4.40 41.62 -10.16
C VAL A 138 -4.99 40.35 -9.54
N PRO A 139 -6.14 39.86 -10.03
CA PRO A 139 -6.67 38.56 -9.66
C PRO A 139 -5.60 37.51 -9.90
N HIS A 140 -5.33 36.64 -8.93
CA HIS A 140 -4.38 35.55 -9.12
C HIS A 140 -4.71 34.37 -8.20
N ILE A 141 -4.14 33.21 -8.50
CA ILE A 141 -4.24 32.02 -7.67
C ILE A 141 -2.85 31.77 -7.10
N LEU A 142 -2.73 31.63 -5.77
CA LEU A 142 -1.44 31.46 -5.10
C LEU A 142 -1.19 29.99 -4.74
N PRO A 143 -0.14 29.36 -5.28
CA PRO A 143 0.23 28.01 -4.86
C PRO A 143 0.82 28.01 -3.44
N VAL A 144 0.49 26.96 -2.68
CA VAL A 144 1.01 26.72 -1.33
C VAL A 144 1.85 25.45 -1.34
N TYR A 145 3.13 25.57 -0.98
CA TYR A 145 4.10 24.49 -1.09
C TYR A 145 4.35 23.79 0.25
N PRO A 146 4.90 22.56 0.26
CA PRO A 146 5.48 21.96 1.46
C PRO A 146 6.61 22.85 2.00
N LEU A 147 6.69 23.01 3.32
CA LEU A 147 7.73 23.80 3.97
C LEU A 147 8.52 22.99 4.99
N THR A 148 9.79 23.34 5.16
CA THR A 148 10.63 22.93 6.29
C THR A 148 10.96 24.13 7.17
N GLU A 149 11.41 23.84 8.39
CA GLU A 149 11.80 24.86 9.35
C GLU A 149 12.81 25.85 8.76
N GLY A 150 12.48 27.14 8.83
CA GLY A 150 13.34 28.21 8.34
C GLY A 150 13.23 28.53 6.85
N ILE A 151 12.19 28.02 6.14
CA ILE A 151 11.77 28.47 4.81
C ILE A 151 10.33 28.99 4.87
N SER A 152 10.08 30.18 4.31
CA SER A 152 8.73 30.76 4.20
C SER A 152 8.05 30.43 2.87
N GLN A 153 6.71 30.48 2.82
CA GLN A 153 5.94 30.33 1.57
C GLN A 153 6.39 31.32 0.49
N THR A 154 6.63 32.58 0.86
CA THR A 154 7.08 33.62 -0.07
C THR A 154 8.44 33.27 -0.70
N GLN A 155 9.37 32.76 0.11
CA GLN A 155 10.66 32.30 -0.40
C GLN A 155 10.49 31.08 -1.31
N MET A 156 9.70 30.08 -0.92
CA MET A 156 9.48 28.88 -1.71
C MET A 156 8.83 29.18 -3.07
N ARG A 157 7.77 30.01 -3.09
CA ARG A 157 7.12 30.51 -4.32
C ARG A 157 8.14 31.16 -5.26
N ARG A 158 9.01 32.03 -4.72
CA ARG A 158 10.04 32.71 -5.51
C ARG A 158 11.08 31.74 -6.08
N LEU A 159 11.47 30.70 -5.33
CA LEU A 159 12.39 29.68 -5.81
C LEU A 159 11.77 28.86 -6.94
N CYS A 160 10.52 28.40 -6.76
CA CYS A 160 9.81 27.63 -7.78
C CYS A 160 9.60 28.46 -9.06
N GLN A 161 9.22 29.73 -8.94
CA GLN A 161 9.08 30.63 -10.10
C GLN A 161 10.40 30.81 -10.86
N GLN A 162 11.53 30.93 -10.16
CA GLN A 162 12.85 31.00 -10.80
C GLN A 162 13.21 29.69 -11.49
N ALA A 163 12.94 28.55 -10.86
CA ALA A 163 13.16 27.23 -11.45
C ALA A 163 12.37 27.08 -12.77
N VAL A 164 11.07 27.40 -12.74
CA VAL A 164 10.18 27.38 -13.91
C VAL A 164 10.72 28.28 -15.03
N ALA A 165 11.13 29.51 -14.71
CA ALA A 165 11.65 30.44 -15.71
C ALA A 165 12.97 29.98 -16.35
N LEU A 166 13.82 29.26 -15.62
CA LEU A 166 15.13 28.83 -16.09
C LEU A 166 15.10 27.51 -16.87
N GLN A 167 14.23 26.57 -16.47
CA GLN A 167 14.33 25.18 -16.91
C GLN A 167 13.05 24.58 -17.48
N ALA A 168 11.86 25.20 -17.31
CA ALA A 168 10.62 24.59 -17.80
C ALA A 168 10.65 24.30 -19.31
N ASP A 169 11.26 25.17 -20.12
CA ASP A 169 11.32 24.99 -21.58
C ASP A 169 12.32 23.91 -22.02
N ARG A 170 13.22 23.49 -21.13
CA ARG A 170 14.14 22.38 -21.37
C ARG A 170 13.47 21.02 -21.14
N LEU A 171 12.33 21.00 -20.44
CA LEU A 171 11.56 19.79 -20.24
C LEU A 171 10.92 19.36 -21.56
N GLN A 172 11.45 18.28 -22.14
CA GLN A 172 10.88 17.65 -23.32
C GLN A 172 10.18 16.36 -22.92
N SER A 173 8.93 16.22 -23.37
CA SER A 173 8.24 14.93 -23.28
C SER A 173 8.81 14.02 -24.36
N HIS A 174 9.23 12.82 -23.97
CA HIS A 174 9.66 11.79 -24.91
C HIS A 174 8.52 10.80 -25.22
N LEU A 175 7.29 11.13 -24.82
CA LEU A 175 6.11 10.38 -25.22
C LEU A 175 5.92 10.41 -26.75
N PRO A 176 5.49 9.30 -27.36
CA PRO A 176 5.08 9.28 -28.76
C PRO A 176 4.05 10.38 -29.06
N ALA A 177 4.27 11.13 -30.14
CA ALA A 177 3.42 12.27 -30.49
C ALA A 177 1.95 11.87 -30.71
N THR A 178 1.72 10.66 -31.22
CA THR A 178 0.39 10.05 -31.39
C THR A 178 -0.33 9.90 -30.05
N LEU A 179 0.32 9.32 -29.03
CA LEU A 179 -0.25 9.17 -27.69
C LEU A 179 -0.56 10.52 -27.04
N ARG A 180 0.33 11.50 -27.19
CA ARG A 180 0.12 12.86 -26.68
C ARG A 180 -1.14 13.50 -27.27
N GLN A 181 -1.38 13.33 -28.58
CA GLN A 181 -2.56 13.85 -29.27
C GLN A 181 -3.83 13.10 -28.87
N THR A 182 -3.81 11.76 -28.92
CA THR A 182 -4.97 10.91 -28.57
C THR A 182 -5.43 11.14 -27.13
N ARG A 183 -4.49 11.34 -26.20
CA ARG A 183 -4.79 11.56 -24.78
C ARG A 183 -4.95 13.03 -24.39
N GLN A 184 -4.85 13.96 -25.36
CA GLN A 184 -4.97 15.41 -25.18
C GLN A 184 -4.05 15.96 -24.08
N LEU A 185 -2.81 15.48 -24.05
CA LEU A 185 -1.83 15.86 -23.02
C LEU A 185 -1.14 17.17 -23.39
N LEU A 186 -0.90 18.01 -22.38
CA LEU A 186 -0.22 19.28 -22.55
C LEU A 186 1.29 19.07 -22.79
N PRO A 187 2.00 20.03 -23.40
CA PRO A 187 3.46 20.08 -23.32
C PRO A 187 3.91 20.18 -21.86
N LEU A 188 4.98 19.46 -21.47
CA LEU A 188 5.48 19.45 -20.08
C LEU A 188 5.77 20.85 -19.54
N ALA A 189 6.43 21.70 -20.34
CA ALA A 189 6.69 23.08 -19.98
C ALA A 189 5.40 23.85 -19.62
N SER A 190 4.33 23.65 -20.39
CA SER A 190 3.03 24.27 -20.16
C SER A 190 2.35 23.71 -18.91
N ALA A 191 2.40 22.40 -18.70
CA ALA A 191 1.82 21.75 -17.52
C ALA A 191 2.48 22.27 -16.23
N ILE A 192 3.81 22.28 -16.18
CA ILE A 192 4.58 22.77 -15.03
C ILE A 192 4.30 24.26 -14.76
N ARG A 193 4.29 25.09 -15.82
CA ARG A 193 3.91 26.51 -15.69
C ARG A 193 2.51 26.68 -15.13
N GLN A 194 1.52 25.93 -15.62
CA GLN A 194 0.14 26.03 -15.14
C GLN A 194 -0.01 25.65 -13.66
N LEU A 195 0.79 24.70 -13.16
CA LEU A 195 0.75 24.27 -11.75
C LEU A 195 1.45 25.26 -10.83
N HIS A 196 2.61 25.79 -11.21
CA HIS A 196 3.35 26.75 -10.37
C HIS A 196 2.89 28.20 -10.54
N GLN A 197 2.26 28.53 -11.67
CA GLN A 197 1.78 29.86 -12.05
C GLN A 197 0.39 29.75 -12.71
N PRO A 198 -0.63 29.29 -11.96
CA PRO A 198 -1.98 29.14 -12.49
C PRO A 198 -2.57 30.48 -12.95
N ASP A 199 -3.16 30.48 -14.15
CA ASP A 199 -3.93 31.62 -14.67
C ASP A 199 -5.18 31.84 -13.79
N PRO A 200 -5.62 33.09 -13.54
CA PRO A 200 -6.89 33.38 -12.86
C PRO A 200 -8.12 32.65 -13.41
N ALA A 201 -8.14 32.33 -14.71
CA ALA A 201 -9.20 31.56 -15.36
C ALA A 201 -9.12 30.05 -15.09
N SER A 202 -8.08 29.57 -14.41
CA SER A 202 -7.91 28.15 -14.08
C SER A 202 -9.02 27.66 -13.15
N ASP A 203 -9.44 26.42 -13.36
CA ASP A 203 -10.36 25.72 -12.48
C ASP A 203 -9.66 25.39 -11.14
N LEU A 204 -10.07 26.10 -10.08
CA LEU A 204 -9.51 25.95 -8.74
C LEU A 204 -9.85 24.59 -8.14
N ASP A 205 -11.05 24.06 -8.38
CA ASP A 205 -11.46 22.76 -7.84
C ASP A 205 -10.64 21.66 -8.47
N ALA A 206 -10.41 21.72 -9.78
CA ALA A 206 -9.53 20.78 -10.47
C ALA A 206 -8.07 20.87 -10.00
N LEU A 207 -7.59 22.06 -9.63
CA LEU A 207 -6.25 22.24 -9.06
C LEU A 207 -6.16 21.70 -7.62
N GLN A 208 -7.18 21.94 -6.79
CA GLN A 208 -7.23 21.46 -5.40
C GLN A 208 -7.30 19.93 -5.32
N HIS A 209 -8.09 19.30 -6.20
CA HIS A 209 -8.23 17.85 -6.24
C HIS A 209 -7.16 17.15 -7.10
N GLN A 210 -6.21 17.92 -7.65
CA GLN A 210 -5.12 17.42 -8.50
C GLN A 210 -5.61 16.68 -9.77
N CYS A 211 -6.76 17.10 -10.31
CA CYS A 211 -7.41 16.52 -11.49
C CYS A 211 -7.30 17.42 -12.74
N SER A 212 -6.56 18.54 -12.66
CA SER A 212 -6.41 19.45 -13.80
C SER A 212 -5.67 18.80 -14.99
N PRO A 213 -5.82 19.32 -16.23
CA PRO A 213 -5.12 18.78 -17.40
C PRO A 213 -3.59 18.73 -17.24
N ALA A 214 -3.03 19.69 -16.48
CA ALA A 214 -1.61 19.72 -16.15
C ALA A 214 -1.21 18.56 -15.23
N HIS A 215 -1.96 18.32 -14.15
CA HIS A 215 -1.73 17.16 -13.27
C HIS A 215 -1.85 15.86 -14.07
N ARG A 216 -2.94 15.71 -14.84
CA ARG A 216 -3.17 14.54 -15.69
C ARG A 216 -2.01 14.26 -16.64
N THR A 217 -1.41 15.30 -17.22
CA THR A 217 -0.24 15.17 -18.12
C THR A 217 0.96 14.59 -17.38
N LEU A 218 1.34 15.17 -16.24
CA LEU A 218 2.51 14.71 -15.47
C LEU A 218 2.31 13.29 -14.92
N ILE A 219 1.13 13.02 -14.35
CA ILE A 219 0.75 11.73 -13.78
C ILE A 219 0.78 10.64 -14.86
N TYR A 220 0.14 10.91 -16.00
CA TYR A 220 0.08 9.96 -17.11
C TYR A 220 1.48 9.64 -17.65
N GLU A 221 2.32 10.66 -17.83
CA GLU A 221 3.66 10.49 -18.37
C GLU A 221 4.53 9.62 -17.44
N GLU A 222 4.50 9.87 -16.12
CA GLU A 222 5.21 9.02 -15.15
C GLU A 222 4.71 7.56 -15.18
N PHE A 223 3.40 7.34 -15.20
CA PHE A 223 2.84 6.00 -15.30
C PHE A 223 3.15 5.31 -16.62
N PHE A 224 3.17 6.02 -17.74
CA PHE A 224 3.52 5.45 -19.03
C PHE A 224 4.96 4.93 -19.00
N TYR A 225 5.92 5.73 -18.53
CA TYR A 225 7.31 5.26 -18.41
C TYR A 225 7.46 4.08 -17.44
N LEU A 226 6.74 4.12 -16.31
CA LEU A 226 6.72 3.01 -15.36
C LEU A 226 6.21 1.72 -16.00
N GLN A 227 5.05 1.77 -16.67
CA GLN A 227 4.45 0.60 -17.32
C GLN A 227 5.28 0.13 -18.52
N LEU A 228 5.90 1.04 -19.26
CA LEU A 228 6.79 0.72 -20.37
C LEU A 228 8.05 -0.03 -19.90
N GLY A 229 8.69 0.44 -18.82
CA GLY A 229 9.83 -0.25 -18.20
C GLY A 229 9.46 -1.64 -17.69
N LEU A 230 8.29 -1.79 -17.04
CA LEU A 230 7.76 -3.09 -16.61
C LEU A 230 7.49 -4.02 -17.81
N GLY A 231 6.89 -3.49 -18.88
CA GLY A 231 6.62 -4.23 -20.11
C GLY A 231 7.88 -4.72 -20.81
N LEU A 232 8.92 -3.89 -20.90
CA LEU A 232 10.23 -4.27 -21.43
C LEU A 232 10.89 -5.36 -20.60
N ARG A 233 10.86 -5.23 -19.27
CA ARG A 233 11.40 -6.25 -18.36
C ARG A 233 10.66 -7.58 -18.53
N ARG A 234 9.34 -7.55 -18.72
CA ARG A 234 8.54 -8.75 -19.01
C ARG A 234 8.94 -9.38 -20.34
N ARG A 235 9.13 -8.58 -21.41
CA ARG A 235 9.63 -9.07 -22.70
C ARG A 235 11.00 -9.73 -22.59
N GLY A 236 11.95 -9.09 -21.92
CA GLY A 236 13.29 -9.66 -21.70
C GLY A 236 13.24 -11.00 -20.96
N GLN A 237 12.30 -11.17 -20.02
CA GLN A 237 12.11 -12.46 -19.35
C GLN A 237 11.42 -13.50 -20.24
N CYS A 238 10.46 -13.11 -21.07
CA CYS A 238 9.85 -14.01 -22.05
C CYS A 238 10.83 -14.46 -23.14
N ALA A 239 11.88 -13.68 -23.40
CA ALA A 239 12.95 -14.05 -24.33
C ALA A 239 13.95 -15.06 -23.74
N LEU A 240 13.93 -15.30 -22.42
CA LEU A 240 14.78 -16.31 -21.81
C LEU A 240 14.24 -17.71 -22.16
N PRO A 241 15.12 -18.67 -22.51
CA PRO A 241 14.71 -20.03 -22.80
C PRO A 241 14.21 -20.70 -21.50
N GLY A 242 12.92 -21.03 -21.47
CA GLY A 242 12.29 -21.85 -20.43
C GLY A 242 12.06 -23.28 -20.90
N ARG A 243 11.11 -23.96 -20.24
CA ARG A 243 10.69 -25.32 -20.58
C ARG A 243 9.19 -25.32 -20.89
N ALA A 244 8.83 -25.81 -22.07
CA ALA A 244 7.44 -26.09 -22.42
C ALA A 244 7.04 -27.48 -21.88
N PHE A 245 5.98 -27.52 -21.09
CA PHE A 245 5.42 -28.75 -20.53
C PHE A 245 4.30 -29.33 -21.41
N GLN A 246 4.26 -30.65 -21.56
CA GLN A 246 3.15 -31.34 -22.22
C GLN A 246 2.07 -31.68 -21.20
N VAL A 247 0.81 -31.38 -21.52
CA VAL A 247 -0.29 -31.57 -20.56
C VAL A 247 -1.18 -32.74 -20.97
N SER A 248 -0.92 -33.91 -20.37
CA SER A 248 -1.68 -35.14 -20.59
C SER A 248 -2.85 -35.31 -19.61
N HIS A 249 -2.86 -34.53 -18.54
CA HIS A 249 -3.82 -34.61 -17.45
C HIS A 249 -3.81 -35.95 -16.69
N ARG A 250 -2.69 -36.67 -16.69
CA ARG A 250 -2.56 -37.98 -16.04
C ARG A 250 -2.91 -37.92 -14.57
N TYR A 251 -2.33 -36.95 -13.84
CA TYR A 251 -2.56 -36.80 -12.40
C TYR A 251 -3.66 -35.81 -12.06
N THR A 252 -3.85 -34.77 -12.87
CA THR A 252 -4.84 -33.73 -12.58
C THR A 252 -6.28 -34.21 -12.71
N ARG A 253 -6.61 -35.10 -13.66
CA ARG A 253 -7.95 -35.73 -13.75
C ARG A 253 -8.22 -36.64 -12.56
N ALA A 254 -7.23 -37.44 -12.18
CA ALA A 254 -7.34 -38.33 -11.02
C ALA A 254 -7.54 -37.54 -9.72
N LEU A 255 -6.79 -36.45 -9.52
CA LEU A 255 -6.97 -35.57 -8.37
C LEU A 255 -8.38 -34.97 -8.31
N VAL A 256 -8.89 -34.45 -9.43
CA VAL A 256 -10.25 -33.86 -9.48
C VAL A 256 -11.32 -34.87 -9.10
N ALA A 257 -11.15 -36.15 -9.45
CA ALA A 257 -12.08 -37.22 -9.06
C ALA A 257 -12.03 -37.56 -7.55
N LEU A 258 -10.91 -37.27 -6.88
CA LEU A 258 -10.73 -37.48 -5.43
C LEU A 258 -11.26 -36.32 -4.58
N LEU A 259 -11.54 -35.15 -5.18
CA LEU A 259 -11.96 -33.97 -4.42
C LEU A 259 -13.37 -34.15 -3.85
N PRO A 260 -13.60 -33.86 -2.56
CA PRO A 260 -14.92 -33.94 -1.95
C PRO A 260 -15.83 -32.74 -2.31
N PHE A 261 -15.39 -31.86 -3.20
CA PHE A 261 -16.09 -30.65 -3.62
C PHE A 261 -15.85 -30.35 -5.09
N LYS A 262 -16.70 -29.51 -5.68
CA LYS A 262 -16.54 -29.01 -7.05
C LYS A 262 -15.68 -27.76 -7.08
N MET A 263 -14.79 -27.67 -8.05
CA MET A 263 -13.97 -26.47 -8.27
C MET A 263 -14.83 -25.30 -8.77
N THR A 264 -14.52 -24.09 -8.28
CA THR A 264 -15.18 -22.86 -8.71
C THR A 264 -14.83 -22.51 -10.16
N THR A 265 -15.59 -21.61 -10.77
CA THR A 265 -15.32 -21.14 -12.14
C THR A 265 -14.02 -20.34 -12.15
N ALA A 266 -13.78 -19.52 -11.12
CA ALA A 266 -12.54 -18.77 -10.93
C ALA A 266 -11.31 -19.69 -10.83
N GLN A 267 -11.39 -20.77 -10.03
CA GLN A 267 -10.29 -21.76 -9.93
C GLN A 267 -10.00 -22.43 -11.27
N ARG A 268 -11.03 -22.80 -12.04
CA ARG A 268 -10.88 -23.39 -13.38
C ARG A 268 -10.27 -22.42 -14.39
N ARG A 269 -10.69 -21.15 -14.37
CA ARG A 269 -10.12 -20.06 -15.19
C ARG A 269 -8.63 -19.90 -14.91
N VAL A 270 -8.27 -19.74 -13.63
CA VAL A 270 -6.88 -19.56 -13.19
C VAL A 270 -6.01 -20.77 -13.56
N LEU A 271 -6.51 -22.00 -13.38
CA LEU A 271 -5.78 -23.19 -13.80
C LEU A 271 -5.58 -23.25 -15.31
N GLY A 272 -6.56 -22.82 -16.10
CA GLY A 272 -6.41 -22.71 -17.56
C GLY A 272 -5.39 -21.65 -17.98
N GLU A 273 -5.24 -20.56 -17.21
CA GLU A 273 -4.19 -19.58 -17.43
C GLU A 273 -2.80 -20.11 -17.05
N ILE A 274 -2.65 -20.71 -15.86
CA ILE A 274 -1.40 -21.36 -15.43
C ILE A 274 -0.98 -22.45 -16.42
N LYS A 275 -1.91 -23.31 -16.84
CA LYS A 275 -1.66 -24.36 -17.81
C LYS A 275 -1.10 -23.80 -19.12
N ARG A 276 -1.67 -22.72 -19.64
CA ARG A 276 -1.21 -22.08 -20.88
C ARG A 276 0.23 -21.56 -20.75
N ASP A 277 0.56 -20.97 -19.61
CA ASP A 277 1.91 -20.47 -19.37
C ASP A 277 2.92 -21.63 -19.21
N LEU A 278 2.57 -22.70 -18.49
CA LEU A 278 3.43 -23.89 -18.37
C LEU A 278 3.65 -24.58 -19.73
N MET A 279 2.70 -24.49 -20.66
CA MET A 279 2.87 -25.03 -22.02
C MET A 279 3.72 -24.13 -22.92
N ALA A 280 4.03 -22.90 -22.51
CA ALA A 280 4.81 -21.96 -23.30
C ALA A 280 6.31 -22.27 -23.18
N PRO A 281 7.12 -21.93 -24.20
CA PRO A 281 8.57 -22.10 -24.14
C PRO A 281 9.27 -21.08 -23.22
N ALA A 282 8.56 -20.03 -22.83
CA ALA A 282 9.06 -19.01 -21.90
C ALA A 282 8.72 -19.38 -20.45
N PRO A 283 9.59 -19.07 -19.47
CA PRO A 283 9.31 -19.39 -18.07
C PRO A 283 8.12 -18.59 -17.54
N MET A 284 7.14 -19.28 -16.97
CA MET A 284 6.01 -18.71 -16.25
C MET A 284 6.49 -17.94 -15.03
N GLN A 285 5.98 -16.72 -14.88
CA GLN A 285 6.11 -15.93 -13.67
C GLN A 285 4.76 -15.33 -13.34
N ARG A 286 4.11 -15.87 -12.32
CA ARG A 286 2.70 -15.58 -12.06
C ARG A 286 2.43 -15.34 -10.58
N LEU A 287 1.67 -14.30 -10.28
CA LEU A 287 1.10 -14.01 -8.98
C LEU A 287 -0.35 -14.52 -8.96
N LEU A 288 -0.60 -15.49 -8.08
CA LEU A 288 -1.92 -15.99 -7.76
C LEU A 288 -2.45 -15.27 -6.51
N GLN A 289 -3.46 -14.45 -6.74
CA GLN A 289 -4.14 -13.70 -5.71
C GLN A 289 -5.53 -14.30 -5.47
N GLY A 290 -5.92 -14.37 -4.20
CA GLY A 290 -7.26 -14.80 -3.83
C GLY A 290 -7.46 -14.66 -2.35
N ASP A 291 -8.71 -14.61 -1.92
CA ASP A 291 -9.06 -14.50 -0.50
C ASP A 291 -8.58 -15.73 0.32
N VAL A 292 -8.47 -15.60 1.63
CA VAL A 292 -8.23 -16.70 2.57
C VAL A 292 -9.32 -17.77 2.38
N GLY A 293 -8.91 -18.98 2.03
CA GLY A 293 -9.83 -20.09 1.77
C GLY A 293 -10.44 -20.13 0.36
N SER A 294 -9.99 -19.29 -0.58
CA SER A 294 -10.39 -19.36 -2.00
C SER A 294 -9.85 -20.59 -2.75
N GLY A 295 -9.03 -21.43 -2.11
CA GLY A 295 -8.48 -22.66 -2.70
C GLY A 295 -7.14 -22.48 -3.43
N LYS A 296 -6.35 -21.45 -3.10
CA LYS A 296 -4.99 -21.22 -3.65
C LYS A 296 -4.10 -22.46 -3.56
N THR A 297 -4.12 -23.16 -2.42
CA THR A 297 -3.36 -24.38 -2.17
C THR A 297 -3.68 -25.51 -3.17
N LEU A 298 -4.95 -25.66 -3.55
CA LEU A 298 -5.35 -26.64 -4.57
C LEU A 298 -4.83 -26.25 -5.96
N VAL A 299 -4.88 -24.96 -6.29
CA VAL A 299 -4.34 -24.45 -7.57
C VAL A 299 -2.83 -24.70 -7.65
N ALA A 300 -2.08 -24.47 -6.57
CA ALA A 300 -0.66 -24.78 -6.49
C ALA A 300 -0.36 -26.28 -6.68
N LEU A 301 -1.12 -27.16 -6.01
CA LEU A 301 -0.96 -28.61 -6.18
C LEU A 301 -1.22 -29.05 -7.62
N MET A 302 -2.29 -28.56 -8.24
CA MET A 302 -2.63 -28.85 -9.63
C MET A 302 -1.54 -28.38 -10.60
N ALA A 303 -0.95 -27.21 -10.37
CA ALA A 303 0.19 -26.72 -11.15
C ALA A 303 1.43 -27.62 -10.99
N ALA A 304 1.73 -28.04 -9.75
CA ALA A 304 2.83 -28.97 -9.48
C ALA A 304 2.64 -30.32 -10.18
N LEU A 305 1.40 -30.85 -10.21
CA LEU A 305 1.10 -32.11 -10.91
C LEU A 305 1.33 -32.04 -12.42
N VAL A 306 1.11 -30.89 -13.06
CA VAL A 306 1.41 -30.68 -14.49
C VAL A 306 2.92 -30.75 -14.76
N VAL A 307 3.74 -30.23 -13.85
CA VAL A 307 5.20 -30.33 -13.95
C VAL A 307 5.67 -31.77 -13.66
N ILE A 308 5.08 -32.43 -12.66
CA ILE A 308 5.43 -33.79 -12.26
C ILE A 308 5.10 -34.82 -13.37
N GLU A 309 4.01 -34.65 -14.13
CA GLU A 309 3.71 -35.55 -15.25
C GLU A 309 4.74 -35.51 -16.39
N ASN A 310 5.62 -34.50 -16.42
CA ASN A 310 6.72 -34.36 -17.36
C ASN A 310 8.08 -34.79 -16.76
N ALA A 311 8.06 -35.67 -15.75
CA ALA A 311 9.25 -36.18 -15.06
C ALA A 311 10.13 -35.09 -14.42
N CYS A 312 9.53 -33.95 -14.06
CA CYS A 312 10.19 -32.86 -13.35
C CYS A 312 9.74 -32.82 -11.89
N GLN A 313 10.54 -32.20 -11.03
CA GLN A 313 10.25 -31.97 -9.62
C GLN A 313 9.64 -30.59 -9.42
N ALA A 314 8.82 -30.46 -8.38
CA ALA A 314 8.28 -29.19 -7.94
C ALA A 314 8.65 -28.90 -6.47
N ALA A 315 8.65 -27.61 -6.12
CA ALA A 315 8.92 -27.15 -4.76
C ALA A 315 7.84 -26.19 -4.26
N VAL A 316 7.47 -26.28 -2.99
CA VAL A 316 6.58 -25.32 -2.31
C VAL A 316 7.29 -24.72 -1.11
N VAL A 317 7.44 -23.40 -1.11
CA VAL A 317 8.09 -22.64 -0.05
C VAL A 317 7.02 -21.93 0.78
N ALA A 318 7.03 -22.16 2.08
CA ALA A 318 6.14 -21.52 3.04
C ALA A 318 6.93 -20.66 4.06
N PRO A 319 6.34 -19.59 4.62
CA PRO A 319 7.03 -18.65 5.50
C PRO A 319 7.39 -19.23 6.88
N THR A 320 6.65 -20.21 7.36
CA THR A 320 6.85 -20.84 8.67
C THR A 320 6.82 -22.35 8.56
N GLU A 321 7.46 -23.03 9.52
CA GLU A 321 7.50 -24.51 9.54
C GLU A 321 6.10 -25.10 9.66
N ILE A 322 5.21 -24.45 10.42
CA ILE A 322 3.83 -24.86 10.63
C ILE A 322 3.03 -24.82 9.32
N LEU A 323 3.20 -23.74 8.53
CA LEU A 323 2.56 -23.64 7.21
C LEU A 323 3.14 -24.66 6.23
N ALA A 324 4.46 -24.91 6.27
CA ALA A 324 5.09 -25.95 5.47
C ALA A 324 4.54 -27.34 5.82
N GLU A 325 4.40 -27.65 7.11
CA GLU A 325 3.86 -28.92 7.57
C GLU A 325 2.38 -29.07 7.20
N GLN A 326 1.59 -28.00 7.30
CA GLN A 326 0.18 -28.01 6.87
C GLN A 326 0.05 -28.31 5.37
N HIS A 327 0.83 -27.62 4.53
CA HIS A 327 0.86 -27.89 3.09
C HIS A 327 1.31 -29.33 2.81
N TYR A 328 2.36 -29.80 3.50
CA TYR A 328 2.84 -31.18 3.39
C TYR A 328 1.75 -32.20 3.74
N ARG A 329 1.07 -32.07 4.89
CA ARG A 329 -0.01 -32.99 5.29
C ARG A 329 -1.13 -33.04 4.25
N GLN A 330 -1.51 -31.88 3.70
CA GLN A 330 -2.52 -31.80 2.64
C GLN A 330 -2.05 -32.45 1.34
N PHE A 331 -0.82 -32.17 0.90
CA PHE A 331 -0.30 -32.68 -0.37
C PHE A 331 0.03 -34.17 -0.31
N VAL A 332 0.61 -34.67 0.78
CA VAL A 332 0.97 -36.08 0.96
C VAL A 332 -0.26 -36.96 0.81
N PHE A 333 -1.38 -36.58 1.42
CA PHE A 333 -2.63 -37.32 1.33
C PHE A 333 -3.05 -37.58 -0.12
N TYR A 334 -3.04 -36.53 -0.95
CA TYR A 334 -3.40 -36.67 -2.37
C TYR A 334 -2.30 -37.33 -3.22
N LEU A 335 -1.04 -36.98 -2.98
CA LEU A 335 0.09 -37.49 -3.77
C LEU A 335 0.31 -38.98 -3.56
N GLN A 336 0.14 -39.50 -2.35
CA GLN A 336 0.23 -40.93 -2.08
C GLN A 336 -0.82 -41.74 -2.85
N GLN A 337 -2.06 -41.24 -2.93
CA GLN A 337 -3.13 -41.87 -3.72
C GLN A 337 -2.84 -41.87 -5.23
N LEU A 338 -2.00 -40.93 -5.68
CA LEU A 338 -1.53 -40.84 -7.08
C LEU A 338 -0.23 -41.60 -7.34
N GLY A 339 0.33 -42.28 -6.33
CA GLY A 339 1.62 -42.98 -6.42
C GLY A 339 2.84 -42.05 -6.49
N LEU A 340 2.69 -40.81 -6.02
CA LEU A 340 3.73 -39.77 -6.05
C LEU A 340 4.29 -39.53 -4.65
N ARG A 341 5.58 -39.19 -4.60
CA ARG A 341 6.31 -38.97 -3.34
C ARG A 341 6.43 -37.48 -3.02
N CYS A 342 5.99 -37.11 -1.83
CA CYS A 342 6.15 -35.78 -1.25
C CYS A 342 7.12 -35.86 -0.05
N ALA A 343 7.92 -34.81 0.17
CA ALA A 343 8.80 -34.69 1.34
C ALA A 343 8.70 -33.31 1.99
N LEU A 344 9.10 -33.21 3.26
CA LEU A 344 9.15 -31.97 4.04
C LEU A 344 10.60 -31.67 4.43
N LEU A 345 11.04 -30.43 4.22
CA LEU A 345 12.36 -29.93 4.66
C LEU A 345 12.22 -28.60 5.41
N THR A 346 12.52 -28.62 6.70
CA THR A 346 12.46 -27.46 7.61
C THR A 346 13.81 -27.21 8.28
N GLY A 347 13.94 -26.13 9.05
CA GLY A 347 15.13 -25.87 9.86
C GLY A 347 15.27 -26.85 11.02
N SER A 348 14.14 -27.36 11.51
CA SER A 348 14.05 -28.39 12.56
C SER A 348 14.34 -29.83 12.11
N THR A 349 14.53 -30.09 10.80
CA THR A 349 14.78 -31.44 10.28
C THR A 349 16.14 -31.98 10.78
N ARG A 350 16.15 -33.19 11.37
CA ARG A 350 17.37 -33.79 11.95
C ARG A 350 18.43 -34.03 10.89
N ALA A 351 19.71 -33.87 11.26
CA ALA A 351 20.84 -33.96 10.32
C ALA A 351 20.90 -35.29 9.55
N LYS A 352 20.59 -36.42 10.20
CA LYS A 352 20.58 -37.74 9.55
C LYS A 352 19.46 -37.84 8.49
N GLU A 353 18.25 -37.44 8.85
CA GLU A 353 17.07 -37.45 7.96
C GLU A 353 17.28 -36.48 6.80
N ARG A 354 17.83 -35.28 7.08
CA ARG A 354 18.17 -34.28 6.09
C ARG A 354 19.12 -34.82 5.01
N ARG A 355 20.20 -35.53 5.40
CA ARG A 355 21.13 -36.13 4.42
C ARG A 355 20.43 -37.11 3.48
N THR A 356 19.60 -38.00 4.04
CA THR A 356 18.82 -38.96 3.25
C THR A 356 17.85 -38.26 2.31
N LEU A 357 17.14 -37.23 2.77
CA LEU A 357 16.21 -36.45 1.95
C LEU A 357 16.92 -35.73 0.80
N LEU A 358 18.07 -35.12 1.06
CA LEU A 358 18.85 -34.43 0.02
C LEU A 358 19.35 -35.40 -1.06
N GLN A 359 19.80 -36.58 -0.65
CA GLN A 359 20.21 -37.61 -1.61
C GLN A 359 19.02 -38.08 -2.46
N GLN A 360 17.87 -38.38 -1.84
CA GLN A 360 16.66 -38.77 -2.56
C GLN A 360 16.11 -37.67 -3.48
N LEU A 361 16.35 -36.40 -3.15
CA LEU A 361 15.99 -35.26 -3.97
C LEU A 361 16.87 -35.17 -5.23
N GLN A 362 18.18 -35.36 -5.06
CA GLN A 362 19.16 -35.42 -6.16
C GLN A 362 18.93 -36.63 -7.06
N ASP A 363 18.51 -37.76 -6.50
CA ASP A 363 18.20 -38.98 -7.25
C ASP A 363 16.84 -38.92 -7.98
N GLY A 364 16.07 -37.83 -7.82
CA GLY A 364 14.77 -37.65 -8.47
C GLY A 364 13.63 -38.47 -7.86
N GLN A 365 13.82 -39.09 -6.69
CA GLN A 365 12.80 -39.92 -6.04
C GLN A 365 11.67 -39.10 -5.40
N ILE A 366 11.95 -37.84 -5.04
CA ILE A 366 10.99 -36.91 -4.44
C ILE A 366 10.38 -36.08 -5.57
N HIS A 367 9.06 -36.15 -5.76
CA HIS A 367 8.37 -35.44 -6.84
C HIS A 367 7.97 -34.02 -6.41
N LEU A 368 7.57 -33.86 -5.14
CA LEU A 368 7.23 -32.57 -4.54
C LEU A 368 8.00 -32.38 -3.22
N LEU A 369 8.74 -31.28 -3.10
CA LEU A 369 9.38 -30.88 -1.84
C LEU A 369 8.65 -29.68 -1.24
N VAL A 370 8.17 -29.82 -0.01
CA VAL A 370 7.60 -28.70 0.75
C VAL A 370 8.60 -28.27 1.81
N GLY A 371 8.72 -26.98 2.08
CA GLY A 371 9.55 -26.52 3.18
C GLY A 371 9.60 -25.03 3.37
N THR A 372 10.53 -24.59 4.20
CA THR A 372 10.72 -23.17 4.53
C THR A 372 11.88 -22.56 3.75
N HIS A 373 12.44 -21.45 4.25
CA HIS A 373 13.66 -20.84 3.72
C HIS A 373 14.86 -21.81 3.66
N ALA A 374 14.80 -22.96 4.34
CA ALA A 374 15.76 -24.04 4.20
C ALA A 374 15.98 -24.48 2.75
N LEU A 375 14.96 -24.38 1.87
CA LEU A 375 15.07 -24.73 0.45
C LEU A 375 16.05 -23.85 -0.33
N PHE A 376 16.33 -22.63 0.14
CA PHE A 376 17.29 -21.72 -0.50
C PHE A 376 18.75 -22.08 -0.23
N GLN A 377 19.03 -22.95 0.75
CA GLN A 377 20.39 -23.31 1.13
C GLN A 377 21.12 -24.03 -0.02
N PRO A 378 22.42 -23.76 -0.26
CA PRO A 378 23.14 -24.26 -1.44
C PRO A 378 23.21 -25.79 -1.53
N GLU A 379 23.11 -26.49 -0.39
CA GLU A 379 23.09 -27.95 -0.28
C GLU A 379 21.86 -28.60 -0.94
N VAL A 380 20.75 -27.87 -1.06
CA VAL A 380 19.49 -28.39 -1.62
C VAL A 380 19.58 -28.37 -3.15
N GLN A 381 19.83 -29.52 -3.74
CA GLN A 381 19.94 -29.72 -5.19
C GLN A 381 18.85 -30.67 -5.68
N PHE A 382 18.15 -30.26 -6.73
CA PHE A 382 17.12 -31.05 -7.39
C PHE A 382 17.74 -31.79 -8.58
N ALA A 383 17.20 -32.96 -8.92
CA ALA A 383 17.51 -33.64 -10.18
C ALA A 383 17.06 -32.79 -11.37
N ASP A 384 15.81 -32.32 -11.33
CA ASP A 384 15.24 -31.47 -12.38
C ASP A 384 14.07 -30.64 -11.84
N LEU A 385 14.34 -29.40 -11.39
CA LEU A 385 13.32 -28.51 -10.85
C LEU A 385 12.57 -27.78 -11.98
N GLY A 386 11.27 -28.04 -12.11
CA GLY A 386 10.42 -27.41 -13.13
C GLY A 386 9.52 -26.29 -12.60
N LEU A 387 9.04 -26.37 -11.35
CA LEU A 387 8.14 -25.35 -10.77
C LEU A 387 8.51 -25.05 -9.32
N VAL A 388 8.46 -23.77 -8.97
CA VAL A 388 8.55 -23.27 -7.61
C VAL A 388 7.27 -22.51 -7.26
N VAL A 389 6.61 -22.94 -6.20
CA VAL A 389 5.49 -22.23 -5.59
C VAL A 389 5.98 -21.51 -4.33
N ILE A 390 5.71 -20.22 -4.20
CA ILE A 390 6.05 -19.42 -3.02
C ILE A 390 4.76 -18.92 -2.38
N ASP A 391 4.49 -19.29 -1.13
CA ASP A 391 3.34 -18.82 -0.38
C ASP A 391 3.69 -17.63 0.52
N GLU A 392 2.78 -16.66 0.64
CA GLU A 392 2.91 -15.44 1.44
C GLU A 392 4.23 -14.67 1.21
N GLN A 393 4.38 -14.14 -0.02
CA GLN A 393 5.61 -13.48 -0.50
C GLN A 393 6.16 -12.36 0.40
N HIS A 394 5.33 -11.69 1.20
CA HIS A 394 5.70 -10.47 1.94
C HIS A 394 6.90 -10.64 2.87
N ARG A 395 7.22 -11.88 3.28
CA ARG A 395 8.37 -12.20 4.14
C ARG A 395 9.65 -12.61 3.39
N PHE A 396 9.59 -12.78 2.07
CA PHE A 396 10.69 -13.29 1.25
C PHE A 396 11.18 -12.25 0.23
N GLY A 397 12.42 -11.80 0.40
CA GLY A 397 13.02 -10.74 -0.44
C GLY A 397 13.31 -11.18 -1.89
N VAL A 398 13.46 -10.20 -2.78
CA VAL A 398 13.73 -10.39 -4.23
C VAL A 398 14.97 -11.25 -4.50
N GLN A 399 16.00 -11.16 -3.65
CA GLN A 399 17.26 -11.92 -3.81
C GLN A 399 17.07 -13.44 -3.66
N GLN A 400 16.15 -13.88 -2.81
CA GLN A 400 15.91 -15.31 -2.57
C GLN A 400 15.22 -15.98 -3.77
N ARG A 401 14.36 -15.25 -4.50
CA ARG A 401 13.76 -15.72 -5.77
C ARG A 401 14.82 -16.05 -6.82
N ASN A 402 15.86 -15.22 -6.92
CA ASN A 402 16.96 -15.45 -7.87
C ASN A 402 17.79 -16.68 -7.52
N LEU A 403 17.90 -17.05 -6.24
CA LEU A 403 18.63 -18.26 -5.83
C LEU A 403 17.93 -19.54 -6.31
N LEU A 404 16.59 -19.60 -6.26
CA LEU A 404 15.86 -20.76 -6.79
C LEU A 404 15.88 -20.83 -8.32
N ARG A 405 15.90 -19.68 -9.01
CA ARG A 405 16.09 -19.65 -10.47
C ARG A 405 17.39 -20.28 -10.93
N LYS A 406 18.45 -20.16 -10.12
CA LYS A 406 19.76 -20.75 -10.39
C LYS A 406 19.85 -22.26 -10.11
N LYS A 407 18.85 -22.85 -9.42
CA LYS A 407 18.84 -24.28 -9.04
C LYS A 407 18.20 -25.20 -10.09
N GLY A 408 17.69 -24.64 -11.18
CA GLY A 408 17.16 -25.39 -12.32
C GLY A 408 17.39 -24.64 -13.64
N ARG A 409 16.92 -25.19 -14.75
CA ARG A 409 16.91 -24.50 -16.06
C ARG A 409 15.78 -23.46 -16.10
N GLN A 410 15.91 -22.40 -15.30
CA GLN A 410 14.90 -21.36 -15.14
C GLN A 410 13.50 -21.93 -14.83
N PRO A 411 13.30 -22.52 -13.63
CA PRO A 411 12.01 -23.07 -13.25
C PRO A 411 10.91 -22.02 -13.31
N ASP A 412 9.70 -22.47 -13.62
CA ASP A 412 8.49 -21.68 -13.52
C ASP A 412 8.27 -21.23 -12.07
N VAL A 413 7.75 -20.01 -11.89
CA VAL A 413 7.51 -19.43 -10.57
C VAL A 413 6.05 -19.04 -10.44
N LEU A 414 5.38 -19.66 -9.46
CA LEU A 414 4.04 -19.30 -9.01
C LEU A 414 4.13 -18.70 -7.61
N VAL A 415 3.74 -17.44 -7.45
CA VAL A 415 3.70 -16.80 -6.14
C VAL A 415 2.26 -16.67 -5.68
N MET A 416 1.98 -16.94 -4.41
CA MET A 416 0.65 -16.83 -3.84
C MET A 416 0.62 -15.78 -2.74
N THR A 417 -0.49 -15.05 -2.65
CA THR A 417 -0.75 -14.13 -1.53
C THR A 417 -2.20 -14.24 -1.08
N ALA A 418 -2.42 -14.19 0.24
CA ALA A 418 -3.76 -14.08 0.80
C ALA A 418 -4.24 -12.64 1.01
N THR A 419 -3.38 -11.63 0.87
CA THR A 419 -3.82 -10.24 0.95
C THR A 419 -4.25 -9.78 -0.45
N PRO A 420 -5.55 -9.54 -0.67
CA PRO A 420 -6.01 -9.14 -1.98
C PRO A 420 -5.66 -7.66 -2.25
N ILE A 421 -4.49 -7.40 -2.82
CA ILE A 421 -4.08 -6.06 -3.26
C ILE A 421 -4.88 -5.66 -4.52
N PRO A 422 -5.36 -4.41 -4.67
CA PRO A 422 -6.02 -3.97 -5.90
C PRO A 422 -5.23 -4.36 -7.15
N ARG A 423 -5.92 -4.90 -8.16
CA ARG A 423 -5.31 -5.54 -9.34
C ARG A 423 -4.22 -4.66 -9.97
N THR A 424 -4.52 -3.39 -10.15
CA THR A 424 -3.66 -2.40 -10.81
C THR A 424 -2.41 -2.09 -9.99
N LEU A 425 -2.52 -2.13 -8.66
CA LEU A 425 -1.39 -2.00 -7.74
C LEU A 425 -0.54 -3.25 -7.73
N SER A 426 -1.15 -4.44 -7.65
CA SER A 426 -0.44 -5.71 -7.75
C SER A 426 0.38 -5.80 -9.04
N MET A 427 -0.19 -5.38 -10.16
CA MET A 427 0.48 -5.41 -11.48
C MET A 427 1.56 -4.36 -11.66
N THR A 428 1.62 -3.35 -10.78
CA THR A 428 2.65 -2.30 -10.80
C THR A 428 3.76 -2.61 -9.80
N LEU A 429 3.39 -3.05 -8.58
CA LEU A 429 4.30 -3.49 -7.52
C LEU A 429 5.07 -4.76 -7.90
N TYR A 430 4.37 -5.70 -8.54
CA TYR A 430 4.91 -6.99 -8.94
C TYR A 430 4.92 -7.12 -10.47
N GLY A 431 5.14 -6.02 -11.21
CA GLY A 431 4.92 -5.96 -12.65
C GLY A 431 5.84 -6.83 -13.53
N ASP A 432 6.74 -7.62 -12.93
CA ASP A 432 7.39 -8.78 -13.57
C ASP A 432 6.50 -10.03 -13.63
N LEU A 433 5.44 -10.10 -12.82
CA LEU A 433 4.54 -11.24 -12.68
C LEU A 433 3.22 -11.02 -13.45
N ALA A 434 2.75 -12.06 -14.15
CA ALA A 434 1.37 -12.12 -14.63
C ALA A 434 0.41 -12.32 -13.44
N LEU A 435 -0.70 -11.59 -13.39
CA LEU A 435 -1.65 -11.68 -12.27
C LEU A 435 -2.82 -12.60 -12.59
N SER A 436 -3.13 -13.52 -11.68
CA SER A 436 -4.32 -14.37 -11.67
C SER A 436 -5.13 -14.09 -10.42
N VAL A 437 -6.44 -13.92 -10.55
CA VAL A 437 -7.31 -13.62 -9.43
C VAL A 437 -8.35 -14.73 -9.24
N ILE A 438 -8.46 -15.25 -8.02
CA ILE A 438 -9.58 -16.08 -7.58
C ILE A 438 -10.56 -15.18 -6.82
N ASP A 439 -11.59 -14.73 -7.54
CA ASP A 439 -12.68 -13.84 -7.13
C ASP A 439 -13.92 -14.58 -6.60
N GLU A 440 -13.90 -15.92 -6.61
CA GLU A 440 -14.99 -16.77 -6.10
C GLU A 440 -14.56 -17.58 -4.88
N LEU A 441 -15.40 -17.59 -3.85
CA LEU A 441 -15.25 -18.51 -2.70
C LEU A 441 -15.90 -19.87 -3.00
N PRO A 442 -15.39 -20.98 -2.46
CA PRO A 442 -16.01 -22.31 -2.61
C PRO A 442 -17.45 -22.37 -2.09
N ALA A 443 -18.30 -23.15 -2.74
CA ALA A 443 -19.69 -23.35 -2.33
C ALA A 443 -19.78 -24.03 -0.94
N GLY A 444 -20.75 -23.60 -0.12
CA GLY A 444 -21.00 -24.14 1.22
C GLY A 444 -20.41 -23.31 2.37
N ARG A 445 -19.64 -22.25 2.08
CA ARG A 445 -19.11 -21.35 3.11
C ARG A 445 -20.16 -20.32 3.54
N GLN A 446 -20.55 -20.35 4.81
CA GLN A 446 -21.45 -19.34 5.38
C GLN A 446 -20.67 -18.04 5.64
N PRO A 447 -21.24 -16.86 5.32
CA PRO A 447 -20.59 -15.58 5.56
C PRO A 447 -20.41 -15.36 7.06
N ILE A 448 -19.24 -14.85 7.47
CA ILE A 448 -18.94 -14.58 8.88
C ILE A 448 -19.71 -13.33 9.31
N ARG A 449 -20.56 -13.46 10.34
CA ARG A 449 -21.27 -12.31 10.90
C ARG A 449 -20.31 -11.50 11.75
N THR A 450 -19.92 -10.35 11.23
CA THR A 450 -18.99 -9.43 11.91
C THR A 450 -19.78 -8.34 12.61
N ARG A 451 -19.44 -8.02 13.87
CA ARG A 451 -20.08 -6.94 14.64
C ARG A 451 -19.07 -6.18 15.49
N ILE A 452 -19.23 -4.87 15.58
CA ILE A 452 -18.49 -4.04 16.53
C ILE A 452 -19.23 -4.06 17.88
N VAL A 453 -18.53 -4.40 18.97
CA VAL A 453 -19.09 -4.49 20.31
C VAL A 453 -18.36 -3.51 21.22
N PHE A 454 -19.10 -2.58 21.81
CA PHE A 454 -18.58 -1.62 22.79
C PHE A 454 -18.67 -2.19 24.21
N GLU A 455 -17.95 -1.58 25.14
CA GLU A 455 -17.82 -2.03 26.54
C GLU A 455 -19.18 -2.31 27.22
N ASN A 456 -20.20 -1.49 26.92
CA ASN A 456 -21.54 -1.62 27.49
C ASN A 456 -22.27 -2.92 27.09
N LYS A 457 -21.84 -3.61 26.03
CA LYS A 457 -22.41 -4.88 25.56
C LYS A 457 -21.49 -6.07 25.78
N ARG A 458 -20.38 -5.88 26.52
CA ARG A 458 -19.36 -6.92 26.75
C ARG A 458 -19.91 -8.15 27.48
N GLU A 459 -20.74 -7.95 28.50
CA GLU A 459 -21.38 -9.07 29.21
C GLU A 459 -22.30 -9.91 28.31
N GLN A 460 -23.03 -9.26 27.38
CA GLN A 460 -23.87 -9.97 26.42
C GLN A 460 -23.02 -10.83 25.46
N LEU A 461 -21.86 -10.32 25.06
CA LEU A 461 -20.91 -11.08 24.25
C LEU A 461 -20.37 -12.30 25.03
N TYR A 462 -20.03 -12.14 26.30
CA TYR A 462 -19.56 -13.25 27.14
C TYR A 462 -20.62 -14.33 27.32
N SER A 463 -21.88 -13.96 27.56
CA SER A 463 -22.99 -14.92 27.59
C SER A 463 -23.14 -15.67 26.25
N PHE A 464 -22.97 -14.98 25.12
CA PHE A 464 -23.02 -15.59 23.80
C PHE A 464 -21.85 -16.56 23.54
N ILE A 465 -20.63 -16.19 23.95
CA ILE A 465 -19.45 -17.06 23.89
C ILE A 465 -19.67 -18.32 24.72
N GLU A 466 -20.20 -18.17 25.93
CA GLU A 466 -20.48 -19.29 26.84
C GLU A 466 -21.51 -20.27 26.23
N GLU A 467 -22.56 -19.76 25.59
CA GLU A 467 -23.54 -20.59 24.86
C GLU A 467 -22.86 -21.42 23.76
N LYS A 468 -21.93 -20.82 23.01
CA LYS A 468 -21.20 -21.50 21.93
C LYS A 468 -20.21 -22.53 22.46
N LEU A 469 -19.51 -22.24 23.56
CA LEU A 469 -18.63 -23.19 24.24
C LEU A 469 -19.43 -24.40 24.76
N ARG A 470 -20.62 -24.19 25.33
CA ARG A 470 -21.53 -25.30 25.73
C ARG A 470 -22.00 -26.16 24.56
N GLN A 471 -22.08 -25.59 23.36
CA GLN A 471 -22.36 -26.32 22.11
C GLN A 471 -21.14 -27.09 21.56
N GLY A 472 -20.04 -27.15 22.32
CA GLY A 472 -18.80 -27.84 21.94
C GLY A 472 -17.98 -27.09 20.89
N ARG A 473 -18.18 -25.77 20.75
CA ARG A 473 -17.45 -24.93 19.78
C ARG A 473 -16.23 -24.31 20.40
N GLN A 474 -15.26 -23.99 19.55
CA GLN A 474 -14.02 -23.37 19.97
C GLN A 474 -13.97 -21.87 19.62
N VAL A 475 -13.21 -21.12 20.41
CA VAL A 475 -13.18 -19.66 20.36
C VAL A 475 -11.74 -19.13 20.32
N TYR A 476 -11.50 -18.17 19.43
CA TYR A 476 -10.27 -17.38 19.41
C TYR A 476 -10.50 -16.05 20.13
N CYS A 477 -9.56 -15.67 21.00
CA CYS A 477 -9.51 -14.37 21.66
C CYS A 477 -8.15 -13.72 21.38
N VAL A 478 -8.13 -12.58 20.67
CA VAL A 478 -6.91 -11.95 20.16
C VAL A 478 -6.66 -10.62 20.85
N TYR A 479 -5.45 -10.46 21.40
CA TYR A 479 -4.96 -9.20 21.96
C TYR A 479 -3.82 -8.63 21.09
N PRO A 480 -3.79 -7.32 20.81
CA PRO A 480 -2.69 -6.70 20.08
C PRO A 480 -1.43 -6.62 20.94
N LEU A 481 -0.26 -6.65 20.29
CA LEU A 481 1.04 -6.32 20.88
C LEU A 481 1.51 -4.99 20.29
N VAL A 482 2.00 -4.06 21.11
CA VAL A 482 2.66 -2.84 20.66
C VAL A 482 4.17 -3.06 20.65
N GLU A 483 4.82 -2.73 19.54
CA GLU A 483 6.26 -2.95 19.33
C GLU A 483 7.13 -2.19 20.35
N GLU A 484 6.67 -1.03 20.83
CA GLU A 484 7.37 -0.20 21.82
C GLU A 484 7.18 -0.68 23.28
N SER A 485 6.21 -1.56 23.56
CA SER A 485 5.79 -1.92 24.94
C SER A 485 5.53 -3.41 25.14
N GLN A 486 6.31 -4.27 24.49
CA GLN A 486 6.14 -5.74 24.52
C GLN A 486 6.01 -6.33 25.94
N LYS A 487 6.66 -5.76 26.96
CA LYS A 487 6.57 -6.26 28.35
C LYS A 487 5.22 -5.94 29.03
N LEU A 488 4.65 -4.76 28.78
CA LEU A 488 3.39 -4.31 29.39
C LEU A 488 2.17 -4.97 28.74
N ASP A 489 2.23 -5.23 27.43
CA ASP A 489 1.13 -5.88 26.71
C ASP A 489 1.07 -7.40 26.99
N LEU A 490 2.21 -8.04 27.26
CA LEU A 490 2.24 -9.44 27.68
C LEU A 490 1.62 -9.64 29.06
N THR A 491 1.87 -8.72 30.00
CA THR A 491 1.20 -8.74 31.30
C THR A 491 -0.31 -8.58 31.12
N ALA A 492 -0.75 -7.66 30.26
CA ALA A 492 -2.18 -7.47 29.97
C ALA A 492 -2.86 -8.73 29.38
N ALA A 493 -2.21 -9.44 28.45
CA ALA A 493 -2.76 -10.67 27.89
C ALA A 493 -2.80 -11.83 28.90
N THR A 494 -1.82 -11.89 29.82
CA THR A 494 -1.76 -12.91 30.87
C THR A 494 -2.84 -12.64 31.93
N ASP A 495 -2.96 -11.39 32.39
CA ASP A 495 -3.99 -10.94 33.33
C ASP A 495 -5.39 -11.15 32.76
N ALA A 496 -5.57 -10.85 31.46
CA ALA A 496 -6.82 -11.11 30.76
C ALA A 496 -7.13 -12.61 30.66
N CYS A 497 -6.11 -13.46 30.43
CA CYS A 497 -6.30 -14.90 30.42
C CYS A 497 -6.76 -15.41 31.78
N GLU A 498 -6.20 -14.93 32.89
CA GLU A 498 -6.65 -15.30 34.24
C GLU A 498 -8.09 -14.87 34.51
N LEU A 499 -8.46 -13.65 34.10
CA LEU A 499 -9.82 -13.14 34.22
C LEU A 499 -10.81 -14.00 33.41
N LEU A 500 -10.47 -14.29 32.16
CA LEU A 500 -11.29 -15.12 31.27
C LEU A 500 -11.40 -16.56 31.81
N GLN A 501 -10.34 -17.10 32.41
CA GLN A 501 -10.35 -18.44 33.01
C GLN A 501 -11.29 -18.50 34.22
N ARG A 502 -11.35 -17.45 35.03
CA ARG A 502 -12.34 -17.36 36.12
C ARG A 502 -13.77 -17.24 35.58
N ARG A 503 -13.98 -16.46 34.52
CA ARG A 503 -15.32 -16.19 33.94
C ARG A 503 -15.90 -17.35 33.15
N PHE A 504 -15.06 -18.09 32.43
CA PHE A 504 -15.44 -19.22 31.57
C PHE A 504 -15.15 -20.58 32.20
N SER A 505 -14.96 -20.67 33.52
CA SER A 505 -14.88 -21.96 34.21
C SER A 505 -16.20 -22.74 34.01
N PRO A 506 -16.19 -24.04 33.64
CA PRO A 506 -15.07 -24.99 33.65
C PRO A 506 -14.38 -25.24 32.28
N PHE A 507 -14.52 -24.36 31.29
CA PHE A 507 -13.92 -24.54 29.97
C PHE A 507 -12.39 -24.48 30.00
N ARG A 508 -11.73 -25.18 29.07
CA ARG A 508 -10.26 -25.29 29.02
C ARG A 508 -9.70 -24.15 28.20
N LEU A 509 -8.93 -23.29 28.85
CA LEU A 509 -8.27 -22.14 28.23
C LEU A 509 -6.77 -22.38 28.05
N ALA A 510 -6.19 -21.80 27.02
CA ALA A 510 -4.74 -21.73 26.86
C ALA A 510 -4.30 -20.36 26.34
N LEU A 511 -3.10 -19.95 26.72
CA LEU A 511 -2.46 -18.72 26.28
C LEU A 511 -1.39 -19.03 25.22
N LEU A 512 -1.35 -18.25 24.14
CA LEU A 512 -0.33 -18.33 23.11
C LEU A 512 0.26 -16.94 22.83
N HIS A 513 1.55 -16.76 23.07
CA HIS A 513 2.22 -15.48 22.84
C HIS A 513 3.57 -15.62 22.14
N GLY A 514 4.06 -14.50 21.59
CA GLY A 514 5.26 -14.46 20.74
C GLY A 514 6.56 -14.92 21.40
N GLN A 515 6.64 -14.82 22.72
CA GLN A 515 7.83 -15.22 23.49
C GLN A 515 7.89 -16.72 23.82
N LEU A 516 6.80 -17.48 23.60
CA LEU A 516 6.87 -18.92 23.76
C LEU A 516 7.87 -19.54 22.76
N PRO A 517 8.70 -20.51 23.20
CA PRO A 517 9.48 -21.34 22.29
C PRO A 517 8.58 -21.93 21.19
N SER A 518 9.12 -22.11 19.98
CA SER A 518 8.35 -22.64 18.84
C SER A 518 7.69 -23.97 19.16
N ALA A 519 8.41 -24.88 19.84
CA ALA A 519 7.89 -26.19 20.24
C ALA A 519 6.64 -26.09 21.15
N ASP A 520 6.61 -25.13 22.08
CA ASP A 520 5.48 -24.94 23.00
C ASP A 520 4.27 -24.35 22.27
N LYS A 521 4.50 -23.41 21.35
CA LYS A 521 3.44 -22.87 20.48
C LYS A 521 2.81 -23.98 19.65
N ASP A 522 3.64 -24.85 19.07
CA ASP A 522 3.19 -25.98 18.26
C ASP A 522 2.35 -26.94 19.09
N GLN A 523 2.77 -27.23 20.32
CA GLN A 523 2.04 -28.11 21.23
C GLN A 523 0.67 -27.53 21.63
N VAL A 524 0.61 -26.25 22.00
CA VAL A 524 -0.66 -25.57 22.33
C VAL A 524 -1.61 -25.58 21.13
N MET A 525 -1.09 -25.30 19.93
CA MET A 525 -1.90 -25.31 18.73
C MET A 525 -2.39 -26.71 18.33
N CYS A 526 -1.57 -27.75 18.49
CA CYS A 526 -2.00 -29.14 18.26
C CYS A 526 -3.14 -29.53 19.20
N ARG A 527 -3.03 -29.16 20.49
CA ARG A 527 -4.08 -29.39 21.49
C ARG A 527 -5.36 -28.63 21.16
N PHE A 528 -5.24 -27.38 20.70
CA PHE A 528 -6.39 -26.60 20.25
C PHE A 528 -7.03 -27.24 19.01
N GLN A 529 -6.26 -27.71 18.02
CA GLN A 529 -6.81 -28.41 16.86
C GLN A 529 -7.52 -29.73 17.23
N ALA A 530 -6.99 -30.47 18.22
CA ALA A 530 -7.58 -31.72 18.70
C ALA A 530 -8.89 -31.52 19.50
N GLY A 531 -9.22 -30.27 19.88
CA GLY A 531 -10.36 -29.99 20.74
C GLY A 531 -10.07 -30.19 22.23
N ASP A 532 -8.79 -30.23 22.64
CA ASP A 532 -8.40 -30.29 24.06
C ASP A 532 -8.45 -28.94 24.77
N ILE A 533 -8.55 -27.86 23.98
CA ILE A 533 -8.65 -26.47 24.45
C ILE A 533 -9.87 -25.87 23.77
N ASP A 534 -10.75 -25.27 24.56
CA ASP A 534 -12.03 -24.73 24.09
C ASP A 534 -11.87 -23.24 23.69
N LEU A 535 -11.02 -22.49 24.40
CA LEU A 535 -10.76 -21.07 24.12
C LEU A 535 -9.25 -20.78 24.12
N LEU A 536 -8.77 -20.23 23.01
CA LEU A 536 -7.38 -19.83 22.83
C LEU A 536 -7.25 -18.31 22.96
N VAL A 537 -6.56 -17.86 24.01
CA VAL A 537 -6.13 -16.47 24.16
C VAL A 537 -4.79 -16.32 23.48
N ALA A 538 -4.68 -15.42 22.51
CA ALA A 538 -3.43 -15.27 21.77
C ALA A 538 -3.14 -13.83 21.40
N THR A 539 -1.84 -13.53 21.28
CA THR A 539 -1.39 -12.25 20.72
C THR A 539 -1.28 -12.33 19.19
N THR A 540 -0.71 -11.31 18.53
CA THR A 540 -0.56 -11.18 17.05
C THR A 540 0.09 -12.38 16.33
N VAL A 541 0.48 -13.43 17.04
CA VAL A 541 1.05 -14.70 16.56
C VAL A 541 0.02 -15.61 15.86
N ILE A 542 -1.28 -15.33 15.90
CA ILE A 542 -2.31 -16.11 15.17
C ILE A 542 -2.20 -15.92 13.63
N GLU A 543 -1.26 -15.10 13.15
CA GLU A 543 -0.82 -15.12 11.75
C GLU A 543 -0.34 -16.52 11.29
N VAL A 544 -0.02 -17.42 12.22
CA VAL A 544 0.35 -18.79 11.92
C VAL A 544 -0.85 -19.60 11.43
N GLY A 545 -0.97 -19.70 10.10
CA GLY A 545 -1.47 -20.79 9.23
C GLY A 545 -2.64 -21.72 9.59
N ILE A 546 -2.88 -22.05 10.84
CA ILE A 546 -3.58 -23.26 11.24
C ILE A 546 -5.09 -23.13 11.03
N ASP A 547 -5.65 -24.20 10.47
CA ASP A 547 -7.08 -24.37 10.21
C ASP A 547 -7.72 -25.17 11.34
N VAL A 548 -8.69 -24.57 12.04
CA VAL A 548 -9.48 -25.25 13.07
C VAL A 548 -10.96 -25.21 12.66
N PRO A 549 -11.49 -26.25 12.00
CA PRO A 549 -12.86 -26.26 11.46
C PRO A 549 -13.95 -26.05 12.52
N ASN A 550 -13.71 -26.45 13.76
CA ASN A 550 -14.65 -26.31 14.87
C ASN A 550 -14.59 -24.93 15.56
N ALA A 551 -13.61 -24.08 15.21
CA ALA A 551 -13.53 -22.72 15.69
C ALA A 551 -14.56 -21.83 14.97
N SER A 552 -15.59 -21.41 15.71
CA SER A 552 -16.73 -20.67 15.15
C SER A 552 -16.81 -19.21 15.60
N LEU A 553 -16.02 -18.80 16.59
CA LEU A 553 -16.07 -17.45 17.14
C LEU A 553 -14.68 -16.83 17.23
N MET A 554 -14.54 -15.61 16.73
CA MET A 554 -13.34 -14.79 16.79
C MET A 554 -13.66 -13.52 17.60
N MET A 555 -12.97 -13.29 18.70
CA MET A 555 -13.03 -12.06 19.50
C MET A 555 -11.70 -11.33 19.38
N ILE A 556 -11.72 -10.07 18.96
CA ILE A 556 -10.52 -9.23 18.80
C ILE A 556 -10.66 -8.04 19.74
N GLU A 557 -9.81 -8.01 20.75
CA GLU A 557 -9.71 -6.91 21.71
C GLU A 557 -8.85 -5.78 21.15
N HIS A 558 -9.14 -4.54 21.54
CA HIS A 558 -8.46 -3.33 21.05
C HIS A 558 -8.30 -3.33 19.51
N ALA A 559 -9.39 -3.66 18.80
CA ALA A 559 -9.38 -3.94 17.37
C ALA A 559 -8.84 -2.75 16.52
N GLU A 560 -8.92 -1.52 17.01
CA GLU A 560 -8.39 -0.32 16.35
C GLU A 560 -6.88 -0.31 16.16
N ARG A 561 -6.15 -1.12 16.96
CA ARG A 561 -4.69 -1.23 16.90
C ARG A 561 -4.23 -2.13 15.75
N PHE A 562 -5.13 -2.92 15.16
CA PHE A 562 -4.83 -3.77 14.03
C PHE A 562 -5.07 -3.04 12.71
N GLY A 563 -4.25 -3.34 11.71
CA GLY A 563 -4.50 -2.95 10.33
C GLY A 563 -5.70 -3.71 9.74
N LEU A 564 -6.38 -3.16 8.72
CA LEU A 564 -7.55 -3.85 8.13
C LEU A 564 -7.18 -5.17 7.46
N ALA A 565 -6.00 -5.25 6.83
CA ALA A 565 -5.49 -6.51 6.30
C ALA A 565 -5.30 -7.59 7.39
N GLN A 566 -4.82 -7.21 8.58
CA GLN A 566 -4.65 -8.13 9.71
C GLN A 566 -6.00 -8.57 10.28
N LEU A 567 -6.92 -7.62 10.49
CA LEU A 567 -8.29 -7.91 10.92
C LEU A 567 -8.99 -8.86 9.94
N HIS A 568 -8.78 -8.67 8.65
CA HIS A 568 -9.31 -9.53 7.60
C HIS A 568 -8.74 -10.96 7.68
N GLN A 569 -7.42 -11.09 7.85
CA GLN A 569 -6.77 -12.39 8.02
C GLN A 569 -7.25 -13.11 9.28
N LEU A 570 -7.34 -12.40 10.42
CA LEU A 570 -7.86 -12.93 11.68
C LEU A 570 -9.31 -13.38 11.51
N ARG A 571 -10.18 -12.56 10.90
CA ARG A 571 -11.55 -12.94 10.57
C ARG A 571 -11.59 -14.21 9.73
N GLY A 572 -10.72 -14.35 8.74
CA GLY A 572 -10.62 -15.53 7.86
C GLY A 572 -10.14 -16.83 8.55
N ARG A 573 -9.71 -16.77 9.82
CA ARG A 573 -9.37 -17.96 10.63
C ARG A 573 -10.60 -18.73 11.10
N VAL A 574 -11.75 -18.08 11.19
CA VAL A 574 -13.04 -18.73 11.50
C VAL A 574 -13.89 -18.92 10.24
N GLY A 575 -14.98 -19.70 10.32
CA GLY A 575 -15.86 -19.92 9.17
C GLY A 575 -15.34 -20.97 8.17
N ARG A 576 -14.66 -22.00 8.67
CA ARG A 576 -14.17 -23.14 7.89
C ARG A 576 -14.97 -24.43 8.10
N GLY A 577 -15.80 -24.48 9.16
CA GLY A 577 -16.76 -25.57 9.40
C GLY A 577 -18.14 -25.32 8.79
N GLN A 578 -19.08 -26.23 9.05
CA GLN A 578 -20.49 -26.14 8.61
C GLN A 578 -21.33 -25.17 9.44
N HIS A 579 -20.78 -24.64 10.53
CA HIS A 579 -21.51 -23.83 11.50
C HIS A 579 -21.31 -22.33 11.24
N GLN A 580 -22.38 -21.57 11.47
CA GLN A 580 -22.37 -20.11 11.36
C GLN A 580 -21.29 -19.53 12.28
N SER A 581 -20.36 -18.81 11.69
CA SER A 581 -19.24 -18.21 12.41
C SER A 581 -19.46 -16.72 12.66
N TYR A 582 -18.85 -16.22 13.73
CA TYR A 582 -19.01 -14.86 14.23
C TYR A 582 -17.65 -14.20 14.49
N CYS A 583 -17.53 -12.93 14.18
CA CYS A 583 -16.35 -12.12 14.48
C CYS A 583 -16.77 -10.86 15.23
N PHE A 584 -16.24 -10.66 16.43
CA PHE A 584 -16.53 -9.53 17.29
C PHE A 584 -15.30 -8.65 17.44
N LEU A 585 -15.45 -7.37 17.12
CA LEU A 585 -14.41 -6.35 17.21
C LEU A 585 -14.68 -5.44 18.40
N LEU A 586 -13.78 -5.41 19.38
CA LEU A 586 -13.91 -4.59 20.58
C LEU A 586 -12.91 -3.43 20.51
N PRO A 587 -13.36 -2.19 20.27
CA PRO A 587 -12.49 -1.03 20.28
C PRO A 587 -12.25 -0.48 21.70
N SER A 588 -11.08 0.12 21.93
CA SER A 588 -10.79 0.82 23.20
C SER A 588 -11.72 2.01 23.46
N PRO A 589 -12.04 2.32 24.73
CA PRO A 589 -12.69 3.57 25.11
C PRO A 589 -11.77 4.75 24.74
N GLY A 590 -12.22 5.59 23.80
CA GLY A 590 -11.42 6.70 23.24
C GLY A 590 -10.98 6.53 21.78
N CYS A 591 -11.45 5.48 21.09
CA CYS A 591 -11.19 5.27 19.67
C CYS A 591 -11.60 6.49 18.81
N GLY A 592 -10.63 7.03 18.04
CA GLY A 592 -10.78 8.19 17.16
C GLY A 592 -11.65 7.92 15.93
N ALA A 593 -12.08 8.97 15.24
CA ALA A 593 -13.03 8.88 14.12
C ALA A 593 -12.52 7.98 12.96
N GLU A 594 -11.24 8.12 12.61
CA GLU A 594 -10.61 7.33 11.53
C GLU A 594 -10.54 5.84 11.86
N ALA A 595 -10.21 5.50 13.11
CA ALA A 595 -10.18 4.12 13.58
C ALA A 595 -11.57 3.47 13.59
N ARG A 596 -12.63 4.23 13.92
CA ARG A 596 -14.01 3.74 13.80
C ARG A 596 -14.40 3.50 12.35
N GLN A 597 -14.02 4.39 11.44
CA GLN A 597 -14.27 4.23 10.01
C GLN A 597 -13.59 2.95 9.49
N ARG A 598 -12.34 2.68 9.90
CA ARG A 598 -11.66 1.41 9.60
C ARG A 598 -12.48 0.20 10.08
N LEU A 599 -12.88 0.16 11.35
CA LEU A 599 -13.65 -0.98 11.88
C LEU A 599 -15.00 -1.18 11.17
N GLN A 600 -15.66 -0.09 10.77
CA GLN A 600 -16.91 -0.14 10.00
C GLN A 600 -16.74 -0.79 8.62
N VAL A 601 -15.59 -0.60 7.96
CA VAL A 601 -15.28 -1.28 6.69
C VAL A 601 -15.26 -2.80 6.89
N ILE A 602 -14.62 -3.31 7.94
CA ILE A 602 -14.58 -4.75 8.25
C ILE A 602 -15.97 -5.30 8.63
N GLU A 603 -16.80 -4.51 9.30
CA GLU A 603 -18.17 -4.90 9.65
C GLU A 603 -19.09 -4.99 8.43
N THR A 604 -18.97 -4.04 7.50
CA THR A 604 -19.85 -3.90 6.33
C THR A 604 -19.44 -4.77 5.14
N HIS A 605 -18.13 -4.96 4.92
CA HIS A 605 -17.62 -5.72 3.78
C HIS A 605 -17.06 -7.07 4.20
N SER A 606 -17.55 -8.14 3.58
CA SER A 606 -16.99 -9.49 3.70
C SER A 606 -15.90 -9.79 2.65
N ASP A 607 -15.87 -9.02 1.57
CA ASP A 607 -14.93 -9.20 0.47
C ASP A 607 -13.57 -8.58 0.81
N GLY A 608 -12.53 -9.41 0.84
CA GLY A 608 -11.16 -8.96 1.10
C GLY A 608 -10.66 -7.90 0.11
N PHE A 609 -11.07 -7.94 -1.16
CA PHE A 609 -10.63 -6.95 -2.16
C PHE A 609 -11.13 -5.54 -1.81
N ARG A 610 -12.41 -5.43 -1.43
CA ARG A 610 -13.00 -4.15 -0.99
C ARG A 610 -12.37 -3.63 0.29
N ILE A 611 -12.04 -4.55 1.22
CA ILE A 611 -11.35 -4.18 2.46
C ILE A 611 -9.95 -3.66 2.17
N ALA A 612 -9.21 -4.29 1.27
CA ALA A 612 -7.88 -3.84 0.92
C ALA A 612 -7.88 -2.50 0.19
N GLU A 613 -8.86 -2.25 -0.68
CA GLU A 613 -9.08 -0.95 -1.32
C GLU A 613 -9.36 0.14 -0.28
N ALA A 614 -10.24 -0.13 0.69
CA ALA A 614 -10.54 0.80 1.78
C ALA A 614 -9.36 1.00 2.75
N ASP A 615 -8.59 -0.04 3.09
CA ASP A 615 -7.38 0.06 3.93
C ASP A 615 -6.36 1.01 3.31
N LEU A 616 -6.23 0.89 2.00
CA LEU A 616 -5.28 1.62 1.21
C LEU A 616 -5.72 3.08 0.98
N GLN A 617 -7.02 3.34 0.87
CA GLN A 617 -7.56 4.71 0.91
C GLN A 617 -7.37 5.39 2.28
N LEU A 618 -7.56 4.64 3.39
CA LEU A 618 -7.50 5.18 4.74
C LEU A 618 -6.07 5.44 5.23
N ARG A 619 -5.10 4.58 4.90
CA ARG A 619 -3.69 4.75 5.30
C ARG A 619 -2.91 5.74 4.43
N GLY A 620 -3.38 5.99 3.22
CA GLY A 620 -2.60 6.71 2.21
C GLY A 620 -1.39 5.91 1.68
N PRO A 621 -0.72 6.43 0.65
CA PRO A 621 0.25 5.67 -0.17
C PRO A 621 1.56 5.30 0.55
N GLY A 622 1.94 5.99 1.64
CA GLY A 622 3.30 5.94 2.21
C GLY A 622 3.64 4.70 3.03
N GLU A 623 2.69 4.12 3.77
CA GLU A 623 2.97 3.00 4.70
C GLU A 623 2.94 1.62 4.03
N PHE A 624 2.03 1.38 3.08
CA PHE A 624 1.91 0.07 2.42
C PHE A 624 3.13 -0.28 1.56
N LEU A 625 3.82 0.75 1.06
CA LEU A 625 5.00 0.63 0.22
C LEU A 625 6.30 0.35 0.99
N GLY A 626 6.25 0.23 2.33
CA GLY A 626 7.30 -0.32 3.19
C GLY A 626 8.71 -0.13 2.65
N THR A 627 9.28 1.05 2.86
CA THR A 627 10.72 1.35 2.70
C THR A 627 11.48 0.58 1.59
N ARG A 628 11.61 1.23 0.41
CA ARG A 628 12.70 1.06 -0.59
C ARG A 628 12.76 -0.24 -1.41
N GLN A 629 11.72 -1.05 -1.51
CA GLN A 629 11.86 -2.41 -2.10
C GLN A 629 11.43 -2.62 -3.56
N ALA A 630 10.77 -1.66 -4.23
CA ALA A 630 10.16 -1.95 -5.55
C ALA A 630 10.50 -1.00 -6.70
N GLY A 631 11.50 -0.10 -6.59
CA GLY A 631 11.83 0.83 -7.67
C GLY A 631 10.72 1.85 -8.00
N LEU A 632 9.73 1.96 -7.11
CA LEU A 632 8.66 2.95 -7.12
C LEU A 632 9.10 4.31 -6.56
N ASP A 633 10.37 4.42 -6.17
CA ASP A 633 11.02 5.61 -5.60
C ASP A 633 11.13 6.80 -6.60
N HIS A 634 10.52 6.72 -7.78
CA HIS A 634 10.66 7.70 -8.86
C HIS A 634 9.36 8.40 -9.26
N LEU A 635 8.21 8.04 -8.68
CA LEU A 635 6.97 8.78 -8.93
C LEU A 635 7.02 10.10 -8.14
N ARG A 636 7.23 11.21 -8.84
CA ARG A 636 7.33 12.55 -8.22
C ARG A 636 5.95 13.18 -8.06
N VAL A 637 5.02 12.85 -8.95
CA VAL A 637 3.68 13.45 -9.01
C VAL A 637 2.58 12.40 -8.92
N ALA A 638 2.77 11.27 -9.59
CA ALA A 638 1.74 10.25 -9.72
C ALA A 638 1.55 9.48 -8.41
N ASN A 639 0.29 9.28 -8.04
CA ASN A 639 -0.08 8.48 -6.90
C ASN A 639 -0.82 7.23 -7.37
N LEU A 640 -0.22 6.06 -7.13
CA LEU A 640 -0.76 4.78 -7.60
C LEU A 640 -2.22 4.52 -7.20
N LEU A 641 -2.67 5.11 -6.08
CA LEU A 641 -3.99 4.88 -5.51
C LEU A 641 -5.00 5.88 -6.06
N ARG A 642 -4.68 7.17 -5.94
CA ARG A 642 -5.54 8.27 -6.38
C ARG A 642 -5.76 8.21 -7.89
N ASP A 643 -4.71 7.88 -8.64
CA ASP A 643 -4.66 8.02 -10.09
C ASP A 643 -4.85 6.69 -10.82
N GLN A 644 -5.48 5.70 -10.17
CA GLN A 644 -5.70 4.37 -10.73
C GLN A 644 -6.29 4.37 -12.16
N PRO A 645 -7.29 5.21 -12.50
CA PRO A 645 -7.81 5.25 -13.87
C PRO A 645 -6.75 5.65 -14.91
N LEU A 646 -5.85 6.57 -14.57
CA LEU A 646 -4.75 6.98 -15.45
C LEU A 646 -3.68 5.91 -15.56
N LEU A 647 -3.41 5.18 -14.46
CA LEU A 647 -2.48 4.05 -14.45
C LEU A 647 -2.94 2.92 -15.40
N GLU A 648 -4.24 2.62 -15.42
CA GLU A 648 -4.82 1.62 -16.32
C GLU A 648 -4.74 2.03 -17.79
N LEU A 649 -5.02 3.29 -18.10
CA LEU A 649 -4.88 3.85 -19.45
C LEU A 649 -3.43 3.84 -19.91
N ALA A 650 -2.50 4.36 -19.09
CA ALA A 650 -1.08 4.39 -19.40
C ALA A 650 -0.50 2.98 -19.61
N ARG A 651 -1.04 2.00 -18.88
CA ARG A 651 -0.69 0.60 -19.08
C ARG A 651 -1.12 0.09 -20.44
N GLN A 652 -2.39 0.24 -20.81
CA GLN A 652 -2.89 -0.23 -22.11
C GLN A 652 -2.01 0.34 -23.23
N ASP A 653 -1.80 1.67 -23.20
CA ASP A 653 -1.00 2.37 -24.21
C ASP A 653 0.47 1.90 -24.23
N ALA A 654 1.08 1.64 -23.07
CA ALA A 654 2.46 1.14 -23.02
C ALA A 654 2.58 -0.30 -23.57
N PHE A 655 1.62 -1.17 -23.29
CA PHE A 655 1.63 -2.55 -23.78
C PHE A 655 1.30 -2.62 -25.27
N ASP A 656 0.36 -1.82 -25.75
CA ASP A 656 0.02 -1.71 -27.18
C ASP A 656 1.19 -1.10 -27.96
N PHE A 657 1.81 -0.05 -27.42
CA PHE A 657 3.02 0.54 -27.99
C PHE A 657 4.14 -0.47 -28.13
N LEU A 658 4.39 -1.28 -27.09
CA LEU A 658 5.35 -2.38 -27.17
C LEU A 658 4.94 -3.38 -28.25
N ALA A 659 3.69 -3.82 -28.31
CA ALA A 659 3.21 -4.81 -29.28
C ALA A 659 3.48 -4.38 -30.73
N GLU A 660 3.31 -3.10 -31.03
CA GLU A 660 3.47 -2.54 -32.37
C GLU A 660 4.90 -2.11 -32.71
N HIS A 661 5.70 -1.73 -31.72
CA HIS A 661 7.00 -1.09 -31.94
C HIS A 661 8.15 -1.86 -31.27
N ASP A 662 9.25 -1.98 -32.00
CA ASP A 662 10.53 -2.38 -31.41
C ASP A 662 11.27 -1.14 -30.89
N ILE A 663 11.35 -1.02 -29.56
CA ILE A 663 12.01 0.09 -28.86
C ILE A 663 13.51 0.13 -29.15
N LEU A 664 14.11 -0.95 -29.68
CA LEU A 664 15.51 -0.96 -30.09
C LEU A 664 15.79 -0.10 -31.33
N GLN A 665 14.77 0.31 -32.08
CA GLN A 665 14.94 1.15 -33.27
C GLN A 665 15.52 2.54 -32.91
N PRO A 666 16.37 3.14 -33.78
CA PRO A 666 17.07 4.40 -33.50
C PRO A 666 16.14 5.58 -33.16
N GLN A 667 14.93 5.59 -33.74
CA GLN A 667 13.93 6.63 -33.52
C GLN A 667 13.45 6.72 -32.05
N PHE A 668 13.57 5.64 -31.27
CA PHE A 668 13.18 5.60 -29.86
C PHE A 668 14.37 5.80 -28.89
N LEU A 669 15.53 6.23 -29.40
CA LEU A 669 16.70 6.49 -28.56
C LEU A 669 16.43 7.48 -27.40
N PRO A 670 15.71 8.61 -27.59
CA PRO A 670 15.39 9.53 -26.49
C PRO A 670 14.50 8.88 -25.42
N LEU A 671 13.52 8.07 -25.84
CA LEU A 671 12.64 7.31 -24.96
C LEU A 671 13.44 6.31 -24.11
N ARG A 672 14.39 5.59 -24.73
CA ARG A 672 15.29 4.66 -24.04
C ARG A 672 16.21 5.35 -23.04
N GLN A 673 16.80 6.48 -23.42
CA GLN A 673 17.65 7.27 -22.53
C GLN A 673 16.85 7.74 -21.30
N ARG A 674 15.61 8.18 -21.51
CA ARG A 674 14.72 8.56 -20.41
C ARG A 674 14.40 7.39 -19.48
N LEU A 675 14.08 6.22 -20.02
CA LEU A 675 13.88 5.00 -19.23
C LEU A 675 15.13 4.61 -18.43
N GLN A 676 16.32 4.67 -19.05
CA GLN A 676 17.59 4.40 -18.38
C GLN A 676 17.88 5.40 -17.25
N GLN A 677 17.56 6.69 -17.41
CA GLN A 677 17.68 7.67 -16.34
C GLN A 677 16.74 7.37 -15.17
N LEU A 678 15.50 6.97 -15.48
CA LEU A 678 14.48 6.70 -14.46
C LEU A 678 14.72 5.38 -13.70
N TRP A 679 15.32 4.37 -14.32
CA TRP A 679 15.47 3.04 -13.72
C TRP A 679 16.92 2.62 -13.46
N GLY A 680 17.90 3.39 -13.93
CA GLY A 680 19.33 3.14 -13.77
C GLY A 680 19.78 1.76 -14.28
N GLN A 681 20.73 1.15 -13.56
CA GLN A 681 21.26 -0.20 -13.82
C GLN A 681 20.20 -1.32 -13.69
N ARG A 682 19.01 -1.04 -13.14
CA ARG A 682 17.97 -2.08 -12.95
C ARG A 682 17.27 -2.49 -14.25
N LEU A 683 17.41 -1.69 -15.31
CA LEU A 683 17.01 -2.03 -16.68
C LEU A 683 18.03 -2.94 -17.38
N GLU A 684 19.15 -3.33 -16.77
CA GLU A 684 20.18 -4.16 -17.43
C GLU A 684 19.67 -5.51 -17.94
N LEU A 685 18.55 -6.03 -17.42
CA LEU A 685 17.88 -7.22 -17.97
C LEU A 685 17.12 -6.98 -19.29
N ALA A 686 16.92 -5.73 -19.70
CA ALA A 686 16.42 -5.35 -21.02
C ALA A 686 17.54 -5.14 -22.05
N ASN A 687 18.81 -5.12 -21.61
CA ASN A 687 19.98 -5.11 -22.48
C ASN A 687 20.44 -6.55 -22.79
N VAL A 688 19.54 -7.42 -23.23
CA VAL A 688 19.94 -8.60 -23.99
C VAL A 688 19.84 -8.22 -25.46
N GLY A 689 20.86 -7.49 -25.91
CA GLY A 689 21.32 -7.47 -27.29
C GLY A 689 22.64 -8.24 -27.33
#